data_AF-A0A6A4ZJ64-F1
#
_entry.id   AF-A0A6A4ZJ64-F1
#
_cell.length_a   1.000
_cell.length_b   1.000
_cell.length_c   1.000
_cell.angle_alpha   90.00
_cell.angle_beta   90.00
_cell.angle_gamma   90.00
#
_symmetry.space_group_name_H-M   'P 1'
#
loop_
_entity.id
_entity.type
_entity.pdbx_description
1 polymer ?
#
loop_
_entity_poly.entity_id
_entity_poly.type
_entity_poly.pdbx_seq_one_letter_code
_entity_poly.pdbx_strand_id
1 'polypeptide(L)'
;MALEVAQQLAMVQPSMVERLRSPKSAELLRYLYPFIMSDKSKASSCCQMFAMLAPIVDFAVHPYLLDYLGKGMLVMANISIDSTLSKLSIVCDRTHPLTTSIHSIDDATGWNSLFDLYPFFASAYGEKMVNHTLVEAGEGRGPLKEWFSLVWRELSSSWARSSSLPTPNRTLTIHGRTVHAPNMVDTWGVQTGHRVDVTMPNGASTSCRVVRLVDGNSVVVDQTLSTDDVVVDSADLTWFTPQAPIFLYIQDSESYFLNEVTAQARTKDLEFVGWLVAMAMFHQVTLECRLNVVWFDLLLGAELTLSHIHALDPSLHSSWTQLSSMDNLHAFLEMEELPATMTAVEYVNHALQVKATTFAWQIHAVRRGFTKVLPLAGLKQCMMSPQDFQFLVHGEIPSDPGHINLRSIFLVSMDKEFEECKHFHDAFWQVVDAMTPVETRKFVKFVTGVDKLPSPGTEFLRIEIPHTAIGSSERRKQLLMLPQSHTCDNILELPNYWDGLRATYDGHSPPLDELVTVLRHKLMYSVDNGGDYGLDVTAEGPGRAKREEAQEEHDASTDSLQLPSLMEDTAPEIPELAIDVSVLLPQNNVVQATLDTPSDESATKGTSNAPSIQPISGVDDDTPRASHHDGDDEYSFDDFEQVE
;
A
#
# COMPACT_ATOMS: atom_id res chain seq x y z
N MET A 1 8.17 -25.67 -6.00
CA MET A 1 7.56 -25.51 -4.67
C MET A 1 6.02 -25.48 -4.72
N ALA A 2 5.36 -24.39 -5.15
CA ALA A 2 3.88 -24.31 -5.09
C ALA A 2 3.15 -25.44 -5.85
N LEU A 3 3.65 -25.81 -7.03
CA LEU A 3 3.12 -26.95 -7.80
C LEU A 3 3.38 -28.31 -7.12
N GLU A 4 4.51 -28.44 -6.40
CA GLU A 4 4.81 -29.66 -5.60
C GLU A 4 3.94 -29.72 -4.35
N VAL A 5 3.63 -28.58 -3.71
CA VAL A 5 2.64 -28.51 -2.64
C VAL A 5 1.27 -28.88 -3.19
N ALA A 6 0.84 -28.35 -4.35
CA ALA A 6 -0.40 -28.77 -5.01
C ALA A 6 -0.41 -30.28 -5.34
N GLN A 7 0.73 -30.85 -5.76
CA GLN A 7 0.89 -32.30 -5.94
C GLN A 7 0.73 -33.06 -4.63
N GLN A 8 1.39 -32.63 -3.54
CA GLN A 8 1.23 -33.28 -2.23
C GLN A 8 -0.17 -33.11 -1.64
N LEU A 9 -0.83 -31.95 -1.84
CA LEU A 9 -2.24 -31.73 -1.52
C LEU A 9 -3.13 -32.73 -2.28
N ALA A 10 -2.79 -33.04 -3.54
CA ALA A 10 -3.48 -34.02 -4.37
C ALA A 10 -3.12 -35.50 -4.07
N MET A 11 -2.13 -35.79 -3.21
CA MET A 11 -1.78 -37.16 -2.77
C MET A 11 -2.58 -37.65 -1.55
N VAL A 12 -3.75 -37.04 -1.32
CA VAL A 12 -4.91 -37.53 -0.55
C VAL A 12 -4.62 -38.07 0.86
N GLN A 13 -4.69 -37.18 1.85
CA GLN A 13 -5.34 -37.53 3.12
C GLN A 13 -6.84 -37.18 3.03
N PRO A 14 -7.76 -38.03 3.55
CA PRO A 14 -9.21 -37.75 3.50
C PRO A 14 -9.60 -36.37 4.07
N SER A 15 -8.95 -35.98 5.16
CA SER A 15 -9.13 -34.68 5.84
C SER A 15 -8.79 -33.46 4.98
N MET A 16 -8.02 -33.63 3.90
CA MET A 16 -7.64 -32.55 2.98
C MET A 16 -8.65 -32.40 1.84
N VAL A 17 -9.22 -33.53 1.38
CA VAL A 17 -10.36 -33.55 0.44
C VAL A 17 -11.57 -32.86 1.06
N GLU A 18 -11.86 -33.14 2.34
CA GLU A 18 -12.92 -32.47 3.10
C GLU A 18 -12.68 -30.96 3.23
N ARG A 19 -11.45 -30.53 3.52
CA ARG A 19 -11.10 -29.10 3.58
C ARG A 19 -11.32 -28.40 2.24
N LEU A 20 -10.88 -29.01 1.14
CA LEU A 20 -11.07 -28.46 -0.21
C LEU A 20 -12.55 -28.38 -0.63
N ARG A 21 -13.39 -29.29 -0.13
CA ARG A 21 -14.85 -29.31 -0.34
C ARG A 21 -15.64 -28.40 0.63
N SER A 22 -14.94 -27.54 1.36
CA SER A 22 -15.52 -26.64 2.37
C SER A 22 -14.99 -25.21 2.15
N PRO A 23 -15.56 -24.17 2.80
CA PRO A 23 -15.01 -22.82 2.76
C PRO A 23 -13.53 -22.69 3.20
N LYS A 24 -12.95 -23.73 3.84
CA LYS A 24 -11.52 -23.78 4.17
C LYS A 24 -10.60 -23.98 2.95
N SER A 25 -11.13 -24.21 1.74
CA SER A 25 -10.33 -24.14 0.51
C SER A 25 -9.65 -22.78 0.33
N ALA A 26 -10.31 -21.69 0.73
CA ALA A 26 -9.74 -20.34 0.67
C ALA A 26 -8.47 -20.22 1.54
N GLU A 27 -8.46 -20.79 2.75
CA GLU A 27 -7.27 -20.79 3.62
C GLU A 27 -6.07 -21.46 2.93
N LEU A 28 -6.28 -22.62 2.30
CA LEU A 28 -5.23 -23.35 1.58
C LEU A 28 -4.70 -22.58 0.37
N LEU A 29 -5.59 -21.96 -0.42
CA LEU A 29 -5.20 -21.18 -1.59
C LEU A 29 -4.47 -19.89 -1.20
N ARG A 30 -4.82 -19.24 -0.08
CA ARG A 30 -4.08 -18.10 0.47
C ARG A 30 -2.61 -18.43 0.75
N TYR A 31 -2.31 -19.62 1.31
CA TYR A 31 -0.91 -20.06 1.51
C TYR A 31 -0.13 -20.24 0.19
N LEU A 32 -0.81 -20.64 -0.89
CA LEU A 32 -0.19 -20.79 -2.22
C LEU A 32 -0.11 -19.47 -3.01
N TYR A 33 -0.99 -18.51 -2.68
CA TYR A 33 -1.14 -17.24 -3.39
C TYR A 33 0.20 -16.53 -3.66
N PRO A 34 1.03 -16.17 -2.66
CA PRO A 34 2.21 -15.34 -2.91
C PRO A 34 3.25 -16.04 -3.79
N PHE A 35 3.27 -17.38 -3.83
CA PHE A 35 4.18 -18.15 -4.70
C PHE A 35 3.69 -18.26 -6.15
N ILE A 36 2.38 -18.42 -6.36
CA ILE A 36 1.77 -18.56 -7.70
C ILE A 36 1.60 -17.20 -8.36
N MET A 37 1.28 -16.18 -7.57
CA MET A 37 0.85 -14.88 -8.08
C MET A 37 2.04 -13.93 -8.31
N SER A 38 3.19 -14.13 -7.63
CA SER A 38 4.46 -13.48 -7.96
C SER A 38 5.12 -13.97 -9.26
N ASP A 39 4.69 -15.13 -9.77
CA ASP A 39 5.26 -15.78 -10.96
C ASP A 39 4.94 -14.97 -12.25
N LYS A 40 5.91 -14.81 -13.15
CA LYS A 40 5.67 -14.22 -14.48
C LYS A 40 4.70 -15.06 -15.31
N SER A 41 4.61 -16.36 -15.03
CA SER A 41 3.68 -17.31 -15.63
C SER A 41 2.38 -17.53 -14.82
N LYS A 42 2.06 -16.63 -13.87
CA LYS A 42 0.91 -16.73 -12.92
C LYS A 42 -0.40 -17.27 -13.48
N ALA A 43 -0.80 -16.90 -14.71
CA ALA A 43 -2.02 -17.42 -15.33
C ALA A 43 -1.92 -18.92 -15.67
N SER A 44 -0.79 -19.35 -16.23
CA SER A 44 -0.47 -20.77 -16.46
C SER A 44 -0.36 -21.52 -15.14
N SER A 45 0.33 -20.96 -14.14
CA SER A 45 0.47 -21.56 -12.81
C SER A 45 -0.87 -21.69 -12.08
N CYS A 46 -1.77 -20.71 -12.19
CA CYS A 46 -3.16 -20.81 -11.70
C CYS A 46 -3.95 -21.89 -12.47
N CYS A 47 -3.88 -21.89 -13.81
CA CYS A 47 -4.57 -22.87 -14.65
C CYS A 47 -4.14 -24.31 -14.33
N GLN A 48 -2.84 -24.57 -14.19
CA GLN A 48 -2.30 -25.86 -13.78
C GLN A 48 -2.78 -26.24 -12.37
N MET A 49 -2.75 -25.33 -11.41
CA MET A 49 -3.24 -25.57 -10.05
C MET A 49 -4.73 -25.96 -10.04
N PHE A 50 -5.61 -25.21 -10.73
CA PHE A 50 -7.03 -25.54 -10.77
C PHE A 50 -7.31 -26.84 -11.55
N ALA A 51 -6.60 -27.11 -12.65
CA ALA A 51 -6.70 -28.37 -13.39
C ALA A 51 -6.29 -29.58 -12.54
N MET A 52 -5.28 -29.41 -11.67
CA MET A 52 -4.85 -30.42 -10.70
C MET A 52 -5.85 -30.66 -9.56
N LEU A 53 -6.58 -29.62 -9.14
CA LEU A 53 -7.59 -29.71 -8.08
C LEU A 53 -8.95 -30.20 -8.60
N ALA A 54 -9.24 -30.05 -9.89
CA ALA A 54 -10.52 -30.42 -10.51
C ALA A 54 -11.02 -31.86 -10.23
N PRO A 55 -10.16 -32.92 -10.15
CA PRO A 55 -10.60 -34.26 -9.76
C PRO A 55 -11.13 -34.37 -8.32
N ILE A 56 -10.80 -33.40 -7.46
CA ILE A 56 -11.21 -33.32 -6.06
C ILE A 56 -12.40 -32.37 -5.91
N VAL A 57 -12.27 -31.16 -6.48
CA VAL A 57 -13.25 -30.07 -6.51
C VAL A 57 -13.09 -29.26 -7.81
N ASP A 58 -14.13 -29.22 -8.63
CA ASP A 58 -14.20 -28.30 -9.77
C ASP A 58 -14.66 -26.90 -9.30
N PHE A 59 -13.69 -26.00 -9.09
CA PHE A 59 -13.95 -24.63 -8.68
C PHE A 59 -14.58 -23.74 -9.78
N ALA A 60 -14.61 -24.16 -11.05
CA ALA A 60 -15.38 -23.46 -12.08
C ALA A 60 -16.90 -23.65 -11.89
N VAL A 61 -17.31 -24.78 -11.31
CA VAL A 61 -18.70 -25.10 -10.95
C VAL A 61 -19.02 -24.73 -9.49
N HIS A 62 -18.00 -24.73 -8.61
CA HIS A 62 -18.13 -24.44 -7.17
C HIS A 62 -17.39 -23.16 -6.71
N PRO A 63 -17.48 -22.02 -7.43
CA PRO A 63 -16.69 -20.82 -7.10
C PRO A 63 -17.10 -20.14 -5.79
N TYR A 64 -18.24 -20.52 -5.20
CA TYR A 64 -18.68 -20.08 -3.88
C TYR A 64 -17.86 -20.67 -2.71
N LEU A 65 -17.03 -21.68 -2.97
CA LEU A 65 -16.04 -22.18 -2.00
C LEU A 65 -14.79 -21.27 -1.93
N LEU A 66 -14.65 -20.34 -2.87
CA LEU A 66 -13.53 -19.41 -2.95
C LEU A 66 -13.90 -18.05 -2.33
N ASP A 67 -12.94 -17.45 -1.66
CA ASP A 67 -12.97 -16.03 -1.31
C ASP A 67 -12.55 -15.15 -2.50
N TYR A 68 -12.54 -13.84 -2.32
CA TYR A 68 -12.15 -12.90 -3.38
C TYR A 68 -10.74 -13.15 -3.96
N LEU A 69 -9.78 -13.62 -3.15
CA LEU A 69 -8.43 -13.97 -3.61
C LEU A 69 -8.46 -15.24 -4.48
N GLY A 70 -9.12 -16.30 -4.02
CA GLY A 70 -9.31 -17.53 -4.80
C GLY A 70 -10.08 -17.28 -6.10
N LYS A 71 -11.14 -16.46 -6.07
CA LYS A 71 -11.86 -16.01 -7.26
C LYS A 71 -10.96 -15.22 -8.20
N GLY A 72 -10.07 -14.37 -7.66
CA GLY A 72 -9.04 -13.68 -8.42
C GLY A 72 -8.09 -14.64 -9.14
N MET A 73 -7.59 -15.67 -8.44
CA MET A 73 -6.77 -16.72 -9.06
C MET A 73 -7.53 -17.49 -10.15
N LEU A 74 -8.82 -17.79 -9.92
CA LEU A 74 -9.67 -18.48 -10.90
C LEU A 74 -9.94 -17.59 -12.14
N VAL A 75 -10.06 -16.28 -11.97
CA VAL A 75 -10.08 -15.33 -13.10
C VAL A 75 -8.76 -15.45 -13.88
N MET A 76 -7.60 -15.39 -13.21
CA MET A 76 -6.29 -15.51 -13.87
C MET A 76 -6.10 -16.83 -14.61
N ALA A 77 -6.58 -17.95 -14.05
CA ALA A 77 -6.55 -19.26 -14.70
C ALA A 77 -7.35 -19.32 -16.03
N ASN A 78 -8.42 -18.54 -16.12
CA ASN A 78 -9.31 -18.47 -17.28
C ASN A 78 -8.88 -17.42 -18.32
N ILE A 79 -7.79 -16.68 -18.08
CA ILE A 79 -7.21 -15.78 -19.08
C ILE A 79 -6.35 -16.60 -20.04
N SER A 80 -6.71 -16.58 -21.33
CA SER A 80 -5.80 -16.99 -22.39
C SER A 80 -4.68 -15.95 -22.54
N ILE A 81 -3.48 -16.30 -22.07
CA ILE A 81 -2.26 -15.52 -22.31
C ILE A 81 -1.37 -16.30 -23.28
N ASP A 82 -0.87 -15.64 -24.34
CA ASP A 82 0.18 -16.20 -25.18
C ASP A 82 1.43 -16.51 -24.34
N SER A 83 2.27 -17.47 -24.77
CA SER A 83 3.30 -18.08 -23.91
C SER A 83 4.34 -17.10 -23.30
N THR A 84 4.41 -15.87 -23.79
CA THR A 84 5.17 -14.76 -23.18
C THR A 84 4.38 -13.46 -23.29
N LEU A 85 4.15 -12.77 -22.17
CA LEU A 85 3.57 -11.43 -22.16
C LEU A 85 4.53 -10.40 -22.78
N SER A 86 3.97 -9.49 -23.58
CA SER A 86 4.72 -8.33 -24.08
C SER A 86 5.04 -7.37 -22.93
N LYS A 87 6.27 -6.85 -22.90
CA LYS A 87 6.69 -5.77 -22.02
C LYS A 87 6.12 -4.43 -22.52
N LEU A 88 5.51 -3.66 -21.62
CA LEU A 88 5.08 -2.28 -21.87
C LEU A 88 5.84 -1.34 -20.93
N SER A 89 6.82 -0.62 -21.49
CA SER A 89 7.54 0.45 -20.79
C SER A 89 6.70 1.73 -20.78
N ILE A 90 6.40 2.25 -19.58
CA ILE A 90 5.60 3.47 -19.40
C ILE A 90 6.50 4.57 -18.82
N VAL A 91 6.76 5.63 -19.57
CA VAL A 91 7.47 6.81 -19.02
C VAL A 91 6.44 7.71 -18.32
N CYS A 92 6.68 7.98 -17.04
CA CYS A 92 5.78 8.74 -16.18
C CYS A 92 6.49 9.95 -15.56
N ASP A 93 5.89 11.13 -15.66
CA ASP A 93 6.31 12.30 -14.90
C ASP A 93 5.50 12.36 -13.60
N ARG A 94 6.16 12.32 -12.44
CA ARG A 94 5.49 12.41 -11.13
C ARG A 94 4.70 13.70 -10.93
N THR A 95 4.90 14.72 -11.76
CA THR A 95 4.13 15.97 -11.74
C THR A 95 2.79 15.89 -12.49
N HIS A 96 2.68 15.03 -13.51
CA HIS A 96 1.46 14.85 -14.34
C HIS A 96 1.18 13.36 -14.65
N PRO A 97 1.17 12.47 -13.64
CA PRO A 97 1.34 11.04 -13.83
C PRO A 97 0.27 10.41 -14.74
N LEU A 98 -1.00 10.83 -14.65
CA LEU A 98 -2.09 10.35 -15.50
C LEU A 98 -1.84 10.68 -16.98
N THR A 99 -1.53 11.96 -17.27
CA THR A 99 -1.44 12.44 -18.65
C THR A 99 -0.21 11.86 -19.36
N THR A 100 0.95 11.84 -18.71
CA THR A 100 2.16 11.26 -19.31
C THR A 100 2.05 9.75 -19.48
N SER A 101 1.41 9.05 -18.54
CA SER A 101 1.21 7.60 -18.65
C SER A 101 0.29 7.25 -19.81
N ILE A 102 -0.83 7.96 -19.98
CA ILE A 102 -1.73 7.77 -21.13
C ILE A 102 -0.97 7.99 -22.44
N HIS A 103 -0.18 9.07 -22.54
CA HIS A 103 0.63 9.35 -23.74
C HIS A 103 1.66 8.25 -24.02
N SER A 104 2.42 7.81 -23.02
CA SER A 104 3.40 6.73 -23.18
C SER A 104 2.78 5.39 -23.57
N ILE A 105 1.54 5.12 -23.13
CA ILE A 105 0.78 3.91 -23.54
C ILE A 105 0.26 4.06 -24.98
N ASP A 106 -0.19 5.25 -25.38
CA ASP A 106 -0.61 5.54 -26.75
C ASP A 106 0.53 5.35 -27.75
N ASP A 107 1.70 5.92 -27.46
CA ASP A 107 2.90 5.83 -28.30
C ASP A 107 3.35 4.38 -28.50
N ALA A 108 3.23 3.57 -27.44
CA ALA A 108 3.51 2.13 -27.47
C ALA A 108 2.35 1.30 -28.07
N THR A 109 1.23 1.92 -28.47
CA THR A 109 -0.04 1.28 -28.89
C THR A 109 -0.66 0.34 -27.84
N GLY A 110 -0.24 0.46 -26.57
CA GLY A 110 -0.32 -0.53 -25.49
C GLY A 110 -1.69 -0.69 -24.81
N TRP A 111 -2.79 -0.58 -25.55
CA TRP A 111 -4.15 -0.61 -24.98
C TRP A 111 -4.83 -1.97 -25.03
N ASN A 112 -4.55 -2.79 -26.05
CA ASN A 112 -5.46 -3.86 -26.50
C ASN A 112 -4.96 -5.29 -26.19
N SER A 113 -4.30 -5.48 -25.06
CA SER A 113 -3.88 -6.78 -24.54
C SER A 113 -3.46 -6.66 -23.07
N LEU A 114 -3.20 -7.81 -22.43
CA LEU A 114 -2.40 -7.86 -21.22
C LEU A 114 -0.93 -7.54 -21.54
N PHE A 115 -0.27 -6.88 -20.60
CA PHE A 115 1.14 -6.49 -20.68
C PHE A 115 1.81 -6.67 -19.33
N ASP A 116 3.09 -7.04 -19.36
CA ASP A 116 3.96 -6.91 -18.21
C ASP A 116 4.41 -5.43 -18.13
N LEU A 117 4.03 -4.73 -17.05
CA LEU A 117 4.14 -3.27 -16.96
C LEU A 117 5.45 -2.86 -16.29
N TYR A 118 6.20 -1.99 -16.96
CA TYR A 118 7.46 -1.42 -16.46
C TYR A 118 7.37 0.11 -16.49
N PRO A 119 6.77 0.74 -15.46
CA PRO A 119 6.81 2.18 -15.34
C PRO A 119 8.21 2.66 -14.93
N PHE A 120 8.62 3.77 -15.54
CA PHE A 120 9.88 4.46 -15.31
C PHE A 120 9.58 5.94 -15.05
N PHE A 121 10.21 6.52 -14.03
CA PHE A 121 9.97 7.92 -13.69
C PHE A 121 10.97 8.85 -14.38
N ALA A 122 10.45 9.84 -15.10
CA ALA A 122 11.25 10.82 -15.81
C ALA A 122 12.06 11.68 -14.83
N SER A 123 13.37 11.80 -15.06
CA SER A 123 14.27 12.58 -14.22
C SER A 123 15.40 13.18 -15.05
N ALA A 124 15.66 14.48 -14.85
CA ALA A 124 16.76 15.20 -15.48
C ALA A 124 18.16 14.72 -15.02
N TYR A 125 18.20 13.92 -13.94
CA TYR A 125 19.41 13.33 -13.36
C TYR A 125 19.39 11.79 -13.44
N GLY A 126 18.46 11.21 -14.21
CA GLY A 126 18.33 9.76 -14.36
C GLY A 126 19.56 9.11 -14.98
N GLU A 127 19.78 7.84 -14.66
CA GLU A 127 20.95 7.07 -15.15
C GLU A 127 20.63 6.27 -16.43
N LYS A 128 19.35 6.12 -16.77
CA LYS A 128 18.86 5.25 -17.84
C LYS A 128 18.06 6.04 -18.88
N MET A 129 18.15 5.67 -20.15
CA MET A 129 17.31 6.22 -21.22
C MET A 129 16.21 5.22 -21.60
N VAL A 130 14.94 5.65 -21.55
CA VAL A 130 13.77 4.87 -21.97
C VAL A 130 12.88 5.76 -22.84
N ASN A 131 12.49 5.29 -24.03
CA ASN A 131 11.66 6.04 -24.99
C ASN A 131 12.14 7.49 -25.21
N HIS A 132 13.45 7.66 -25.44
CA HIS A 132 14.12 8.97 -25.58
C HIS A 132 14.03 9.93 -24.38
N THR A 133 13.58 9.45 -23.22
CA THR A 133 13.51 10.20 -21.96
C THR A 133 14.53 9.65 -20.96
N LEU A 134 15.19 10.53 -20.21
CA LEU A 134 16.08 10.15 -19.11
C LEU A 134 15.23 9.80 -17.88
N VAL A 135 15.49 8.65 -17.26
CA VAL A 135 14.67 8.08 -16.18
C VAL A 135 15.53 7.59 -15.02
N GLU A 136 14.92 7.56 -13.84
CA GLU A 136 15.54 7.06 -12.60
C GLU A 136 15.97 5.58 -12.72
N ALA A 137 16.98 5.21 -11.93
CA ALA A 137 17.38 3.83 -11.76
C ALA A 137 16.32 3.07 -10.94
N GLY A 138 15.59 2.17 -11.60
CA GLY A 138 14.60 1.31 -10.95
C GLY A 138 13.70 0.62 -11.98
N GLU A 139 13.44 -0.68 -11.76
CA GLU A 139 12.41 -1.43 -12.48
C GLU A 139 11.90 -2.59 -11.62
N GLY A 140 10.64 -2.97 -11.81
CA GLY A 140 9.99 -4.03 -11.02
C GLY A 140 8.89 -3.49 -10.11
N ARG A 141 8.62 -4.20 -9.01
CA ARG A 141 7.34 -4.10 -8.28
C ARG A 141 7.17 -2.84 -7.45
N GLY A 142 8.25 -2.24 -6.95
CA GLY A 142 8.24 -0.96 -6.22
C GLY A 142 7.78 0.20 -7.11
N PRO A 143 8.50 0.50 -8.21
CA PRO A 143 8.07 1.50 -9.20
C PRO A 143 6.67 1.23 -9.77
N LEU A 144 6.30 -0.05 -9.96
CA LEU A 144 4.96 -0.43 -10.39
C LEU A 144 3.87 -0.01 -9.39
N LYS A 145 4.05 -0.32 -8.10
CA LYS A 145 3.13 0.10 -7.03
C LYS A 145 3.06 1.62 -6.89
N GLU A 146 4.20 2.31 -6.93
CA GLU A 146 4.25 3.77 -6.88
C GLU A 146 3.47 4.38 -8.05
N TRP A 147 3.68 3.89 -9.27
CA TRP A 147 3.02 4.38 -10.48
C TRP A 147 1.48 4.24 -10.38
N PHE A 148 0.97 3.08 -9.95
CA PHE A 148 -0.46 2.89 -9.70
C PHE A 148 -0.99 3.87 -8.64
N SER A 149 -0.28 4.06 -7.52
CA SER A 149 -0.68 5.01 -6.46
C SER A 149 -0.74 6.45 -6.97
N LEU A 150 0.31 6.94 -7.64
CA LEU A 150 0.39 8.30 -8.16
C LEU A 150 -0.73 8.60 -9.17
N VAL A 151 -0.92 7.71 -10.15
CA VAL A 151 -1.92 7.85 -11.20
C VAL A 151 -3.34 7.76 -10.63
N TRP A 152 -3.59 6.83 -9.71
CA TRP A 152 -4.90 6.69 -9.07
C TRP A 152 -5.27 7.88 -8.18
N ARG A 153 -4.29 8.43 -7.46
CA ARG A 153 -4.46 9.62 -6.62
C ARG A 153 -4.74 10.88 -7.44
N GLU A 154 -4.19 11.01 -8.66
CA GLU A 154 -4.54 12.13 -9.54
C GLU A 154 -6.00 12.06 -10.01
N LEU A 155 -6.53 10.85 -10.27
CA LEU A 155 -7.92 10.63 -10.68
C LEU A 155 -8.96 11.06 -9.62
N SER A 156 -8.61 11.06 -8.33
CA SER A 156 -9.45 11.55 -7.23
C SER A 156 -9.09 12.96 -6.73
N SER A 157 -7.99 13.56 -7.21
CA SER A 157 -7.52 14.86 -6.75
C SER A 157 -8.24 16.03 -7.42
N SER A 158 -8.78 16.96 -6.62
CA SER A 158 -9.25 18.27 -7.10
C SER A 158 -8.13 19.24 -7.52
N TRP A 159 -6.88 18.78 -7.50
CA TRP A 159 -5.68 19.58 -7.72
C TRP A 159 -4.67 18.85 -8.62
N ALA A 160 -4.28 19.45 -9.73
CA ALA A 160 -3.13 19.03 -10.53
C ALA A 160 -1.92 19.88 -10.15
N ARG A 161 -0.69 19.34 -10.20
CA ARG A 161 0.52 20.15 -10.04
C ARG A 161 0.67 21.04 -11.27
N SER A 162 1.12 22.28 -11.10
CA SER A 162 1.32 23.20 -12.23
C SER A 162 2.52 22.76 -13.09
N SER A 163 2.42 22.86 -14.42
CA SER A 163 3.52 22.58 -15.36
C SER A 163 4.52 23.72 -15.51
N SER A 164 4.08 24.95 -15.27
CA SER A 164 4.85 26.19 -15.37
C SER A 164 5.63 26.51 -14.09
N LEU A 165 6.33 25.52 -13.53
CA LEU A 165 7.05 25.64 -12.25
C LEU A 165 8.32 26.51 -12.32
N PRO A 166 8.83 26.98 -11.17
CA PRO A 166 10.09 27.73 -11.10
C PRO A 166 11.29 26.93 -11.64
N THR A 167 12.30 27.65 -12.12
CA THR A 167 13.66 27.12 -12.12
C THR A 167 14.14 26.99 -10.67
N PRO A 168 14.82 25.89 -10.28
CA PRO A 168 15.35 25.72 -8.92
C PRO A 168 16.27 26.88 -8.49
N ASN A 169 16.41 27.07 -7.19
CA ASN A 169 17.25 28.10 -6.56
C ASN A 169 16.79 29.55 -6.79
N ARG A 170 15.47 29.78 -6.92
CA ARG A 170 14.88 31.14 -6.85
C ARG A 170 14.31 31.38 -5.46
N THR A 171 14.75 32.46 -4.82
CA THR A 171 14.20 32.88 -3.53
C THR A 171 12.88 33.64 -3.70
N LEU A 172 11.87 33.25 -2.91
CA LEU A 172 10.61 33.97 -2.73
C LEU A 172 10.60 34.68 -1.38
N THR A 173 9.80 35.75 -1.28
CA THR A 173 9.53 36.42 0.00
C THR A 173 8.06 36.25 0.39
N ILE A 174 7.84 35.90 1.65
CA ILE A 174 6.53 35.73 2.26
C ILE A 174 6.39 36.76 3.38
N HIS A 175 5.38 37.61 3.29
CA HIS A 175 5.07 38.61 4.31
C HIS A 175 3.57 38.59 4.62
N GLY A 176 3.19 38.11 5.81
CA GLY A 176 1.80 37.99 6.22
C GLY A 176 1.03 36.98 5.35
N ARG A 177 0.22 37.52 4.44
CA ARG A 177 -0.63 36.79 3.48
C ARG A 177 -0.16 36.95 2.03
N THR A 178 0.95 37.66 1.80
CA THR A 178 1.46 37.97 0.46
C THR A 178 2.66 37.09 0.15
N VAL A 179 2.62 36.40 -0.99
CA VAL A 179 3.75 35.68 -1.56
C VAL A 179 4.25 36.49 -2.75
N HIS A 180 5.54 36.80 -2.79
CA HIS A 180 6.19 37.58 -3.85
C HIS A 180 7.31 36.77 -4.50
N ALA A 181 7.23 36.57 -5.81
CA ALA A 181 8.24 35.93 -6.64
C ALA A 181 8.36 36.63 -8.02
N PRO A 182 9.57 36.84 -8.57
CA PRO A 182 9.75 37.46 -9.87
C PRO A 182 9.00 36.74 -11.01
N ASN A 183 8.10 37.46 -11.66
CA ASN A 183 7.23 37.06 -12.77
C ASN A 183 6.31 35.85 -12.47
N MET A 184 5.86 35.68 -11.23
CA MET A 184 4.98 34.57 -10.81
C MET A 184 3.68 34.45 -11.63
N VAL A 185 3.02 35.56 -11.91
CA VAL A 185 1.76 35.55 -12.68
C VAL A 185 2.06 35.39 -14.16
N ASP A 186 3.01 36.17 -14.68
CA ASP A 186 3.27 36.26 -16.12
C ASP A 186 4.08 35.08 -16.69
N THR A 187 4.94 34.45 -15.88
CA THR A 187 5.80 33.31 -16.29
C THR A 187 5.32 31.98 -15.72
N TRP A 188 4.89 31.92 -14.45
CA TRP A 188 4.38 30.68 -13.85
C TRP A 188 2.87 30.48 -14.02
N GLY A 189 2.16 31.45 -14.62
CA GLY A 189 0.73 31.33 -14.90
C GLY A 189 -0.14 31.23 -13.65
N VAL A 190 0.31 31.76 -12.50
CA VAL A 190 -0.44 31.69 -11.24
C VAL A 190 -1.72 32.53 -11.33
N GLN A 191 -2.87 31.90 -11.03
CA GLN A 191 -4.19 32.54 -11.06
C GLN A 191 -4.91 32.48 -9.72
N THR A 192 -5.91 33.34 -9.53
CA THR A 192 -6.87 33.23 -8.41
C THR A 192 -7.51 31.85 -8.41
N GLY A 193 -7.59 31.21 -7.25
CA GLY A 193 -8.09 29.85 -7.07
C GLY A 193 -7.01 28.76 -7.06
N HIS A 194 -5.80 29.03 -7.57
CA HIS A 194 -4.66 28.11 -7.46
C HIS A 194 -4.29 27.88 -5.98
N ARG A 195 -3.72 26.72 -5.69
CA ARG A 195 -3.17 26.37 -4.37
C ARG A 195 -1.65 26.42 -4.41
N VAL A 196 -1.04 26.80 -3.29
CA VAL A 196 0.39 26.68 -3.03
C VAL A 196 0.60 25.95 -1.71
N ASP A 197 1.43 24.93 -1.74
CA ASP A 197 1.96 24.29 -0.54
C ASP A 197 3.37 24.84 -0.32
N VAL A 198 3.64 25.28 0.91
CA VAL A 198 4.88 25.94 1.31
C VAL A 198 5.50 25.16 2.46
N THR A 199 6.74 24.71 2.32
CA THR A 199 7.55 24.23 3.45
C THR A 199 8.34 25.40 4.01
N MET A 200 8.15 25.70 5.29
CA MET A 200 8.84 26.78 5.98
C MET A 200 10.24 26.34 6.44
N PRO A 201 11.19 27.26 6.68
CA PRO A 201 12.55 26.92 7.13
C PRO A 201 12.65 26.16 8.46
N ASN A 202 11.56 26.09 9.24
CA ASN A 202 11.44 25.28 10.46
C ASN A 202 10.89 23.85 10.19
N GLY A 203 10.73 23.46 8.93
CA GLY A 203 10.16 22.18 8.50
C GLY A 203 8.63 22.12 8.50
N ALA A 204 7.92 23.17 8.92
CA ALA A 204 6.46 23.18 8.93
C ALA A 204 5.90 23.40 7.51
N SER A 205 5.10 22.44 7.01
CA SER A 205 4.41 22.59 5.72
C SER A 205 3.01 23.20 5.90
N THR A 206 2.62 24.11 5.01
CA THR A 206 1.35 24.84 5.04
C THR A 206 0.76 24.99 3.64
N SER A 207 -0.53 24.69 3.46
CA SER A 207 -1.24 24.79 2.18
C SER A 207 -2.20 25.97 2.18
N CYS A 208 -2.15 26.83 1.15
CA CYS A 208 -2.99 28.03 1.01
C CYS A 208 -3.54 28.19 -0.41
N ARG A 209 -4.65 28.91 -0.60
CA ARG A 209 -5.19 29.28 -1.92
C ARG A 209 -4.93 30.74 -2.25
N VAL A 210 -4.60 31.02 -3.50
CA VAL A 210 -4.51 32.39 -4.06
C VAL A 210 -5.91 33.00 -4.14
N VAL A 211 -6.17 34.06 -3.38
CA VAL A 211 -7.44 34.79 -3.40
C VAL A 211 -7.41 36.03 -4.28
N ARG A 212 -6.22 36.57 -4.55
CA ARG A 212 -6.05 37.80 -5.35
C ARG A 212 -4.65 37.92 -5.94
N LEU A 213 -4.58 38.26 -7.22
CA LEU A 213 -3.36 38.73 -7.87
C LEU A 213 -3.16 40.22 -7.54
N VAL A 214 -1.94 40.64 -7.20
CA VAL A 214 -1.61 42.04 -6.88
C VAL A 214 -0.93 42.71 -8.06
N ASP A 215 0.08 42.05 -8.61
CA ASP A 215 0.85 42.45 -9.79
C ASP A 215 1.49 41.19 -10.43
N GLY A 216 2.36 41.35 -11.43
CA GLY A 216 3.04 40.25 -12.13
C GLY A 216 3.90 39.35 -11.22
N ASN A 217 4.28 39.84 -10.04
CA ASN A 217 5.19 39.18 -9.10
C ASN A 217 4.50 38.70 -7.80
N SER A 218 3.32 39.22 -7.48
CA SER A 218 2.81 39.19 -6.11
C SER A 218 1.36 38.68 -6.05
N VAL A 219 1.10 37.74 -5.14
CA VAL A 219 -0.25 37.22 -4.89
C VAL A 219 -0.59 37.23 -3.41
N VAL A 220 -1.88 37.38 -3.09
CA VAL A 220 -2.41 37.25 -1.73
C VAL A 220 -3.09 35.89 -1.60
N VAL A 221 -2.78 35.18 -0.52
CA VAL A 221 -3.40 33.90 -0.15
C VAL A 221 -4.53 34.04 0.88
N ASP A 222 -5.31 32.97 1.09
CA ASP A 222 -6.49 32.88 1.96
C ASP A 222 -6.20 32.88 3.47
N GLN A 223 -4.98 32.53 3.88
CA GLN A 223 -4.54 32.53 5.28
C GLN A 223 -3.16 33.18 5.48
N THR A 224 -2.80 33.49 6.73
CA THR A 224 -1.49 34.05 7.08
C THR A 224 -0.46 32.93 7.10
N LEU A 225 0.59 33.07 6.29
CA LEU A 225 1.69 32.10 6.18
C LEU A 225 2.77 32.32 7.24
N SER A 226 3.13 33.59 7.49
CA SER A 226 4.10 33.99 8.50
C SER A 226 3.76 35.38 9.05
N THR A 227 4.05 35.62 10.34
CA THR A 227 3.99 36.96 10.95
C THR A 227 5.20 37.82 10.61
N ASP A 228 6.32 37.19 10.31
CA ASP A 228 7.61 37.81 10.01
C ASP A 228 7.95 37.64 8.52
N ASP A 229 8.86 38.47 8.00
CA ASP A 229 9.41 38.30 6.64
C ASP A 229 10.22 37.00 6.55
N VAL A 230 9.75 36.05 5.74
CA VAL A 230 10.43 34.77 5.51
C VAL A 230 10.87 34.67 4.06
N VAL A 231 12.13 34.25 3.85
CA VAL A 231 12.66 33.84 2.55
C VAL A 231 12.55 32.33 2.43
N VAL A 232 11.99 31.85 1.32
CA VAL A 232 11.75 30.42 1.04
C VAL A 232 12.32 30.11 -0.36
N ASP A 233 12.93 28.94 -0.56
CA ASP A 233 13.36 28.55 -1.91
C ASP A 233 12.17 28.06 -2.73
N SER A 234 12.19 28.33 -4.02
CA SER A 234 11.36 27.70 -5.04
C SER A 234 11.21 26.18 -4.94
N ALA A 235 12.22 25.46 -4.42
CA ALA A 235 12.17 24.01 -4.19
C ALA A 235 11.23 23.62 -3.03
N ASP A 236 11.04 24.49 -2.04
CA ASP A 236 10.16 24.30 -0.88
C ASP A 236 8.69 24.62 -1.20
N LEU A 237 8.37 24.89 -2.47
CA LEU A 237 7.07 25.37 -2.94
C LEU A 237 6.48 24.44 -4.00
N THR A 238 5.26 23.95 -3.79
CA THR A 238 4.52 23.23 -4.83
C THR A 238 3.25 23.98 -5.20
N TRP A 239 3.14 24.36 -6.47
CA TRP A 239 1.97 25.02 -7.04
C TRP A 239 0.99 24.02 -7.66
N PHE A 240 -0.30 24.27 -7.47
CA PHE A 240 -1.38 23.45 -8.00
C PHE A 240 -2.48 24.27 -8.66
N THR A 241 -2.97 23.76 -9.79
CA THR A 241 -4.17 24.26 -10.48
C THR A 241 -5.42 23.50 -10.00
N PRO A 242 -6.59 24.13 -9.90
CA PRO A 242 -7.85 23.41 -9.67
C PRO A 242 -8.17 22.50 -10.87
N GLN A 243 -8.59 21.27 -10.61
CA GLN A 243 -9.13 20.37 -11.62
C GLN A 243 -10.40 19.67 -11.15
N ALA A 244 -11.23 19.24 -12.09
CA ALA A 244 -12.35 18.35 -11.81
C ALA A 244 -11.82 16.89 -11.70
N PRO A 245 -11.92 16.25 -10.52
CA PRO A 245 -11.53 14.85 -10.37
C PRO A 245 -12.53 13.94 -11.11
N ILE A 246 -12.08 12.74 -11.49
CA ILE A 246 -12.94 11.68 -12.04
C ILE A 246 -13.75 11.02 -10.92
N PHE A 247 -13.17 10.93 -9.72
CA PHE A 247 -13.81 10.35 -8.54
C PHE A 247 -13.99 11.38 -7.41
N LEU A 248 -15.19 11.45 -6.84
CA LEU A 248 -15.52 12.25 -5.67
C LEU A 248 -15.68 11.36 -4.44
N TYR A 249 -15.19 11.82 -3.29
CA TYR A 249 -15.46 11.20 -2.00
C TYR A 249 -16.88 11.53 -1.54
N ILE A 250 -17.63 10.49 -1.14
CA ILE A 250 -18.95 10.59 -0.54
C ILE A 250 -18.80 10.24 0.94
N GLN A 251 -19.10 11.21 1.80
CA GLN A 251 -18.88 11.10 3.24
C GLN A 251 -19.74 9.99 3.88
N ASP A 252 -21.03 9.94 3.56
CA ASP A 252 -21.99 9.02 4.18
C ASP A 252 -21.69 7.52 3.97
N SER A 253 -20.98 7.17 2.90
CA SER A 253 -20.53 5.80 2.62
C SER A 253 -19.01 5.62 2.74
N GLU A 254 -18.31 6.66 3.22
CA GLU A 254 -16.85 6.77 3.32
C GLU A 254 -16.09 6.24 2.08
N SER A 255 -16.63 6.48 0.88
CA SER A 255 -16.18 5.84 -0.35
C SER A 255 -16.21 6.79 -1.54
N TYR A 256 -15.52 6.41 -2.61
CA TYR A 256 -15.38 7.22 -3.81
C TYR A 256 -16.36 6.75 -4.91
N PHE A 257 -16.92 7.70 -5.67
CA PHE A 257 -17.77 7.40 -6.82
C PHE A 257 -17.53 8.37 -7.96
N LEU A 258 -18.06 8.06 -9.14
CA LEU A 258 -17.90 8.87 -10.34
C LEU A 258 -18.43 10.29 -10.16
N ASN A 259 -17.64 11.25 -10.64
CA ASN A 259 -18.05 12.64 -10.72
C ASN A 259 -19.09 12.84 -11.84
N GLU A 260 -20.34 13.09 -11.46
CA GLU A 260 -21.46 13.22 -12.38
C GLU A 260 -21.30 14.40 -13.37
N VAL A 261 -20.54 15.44 -13.02
CA VAL A 261 -20.25 16.58 -13.91
C VAL A 261 -18.95 16.41 -14.74
N THR A 262 -18.38 15.20 -14.80
CA THR A 262 -17.23 14.90 -15.67
C THR A 262 -17.54 15.27 -17.12
N ALA A 263 -16.70 16.10 -17.74
CA ALA A 263 -16.89 16.49 -19.13
C ALA A 263 -16.63 15.34 -20.10
N GLN A 264 -17.41 15.24 -21.18
CA GLN A 264 -17.27 14.19 -22.21
C GLN A 264 -15.85 14.11 -22.82
N ALA A 265 -15.10 15.21 -22.84
CA ALA A 265 -13.70 15.24 -23.27
C ALA A 265 -12.78 14.30 -22.47
N ARG A 266 -13.12 14.00 -21.20
CA ARG A 266 -12.42 13.05 -20.31
C ARG A 266 -12.79 11.58 -20.57
N THR A 267 -13.47 11.26 -21.68
CA THR A 267 -13.82 9.87 -22.04
C THR A 267 -12.59 8.96 -22.09
N LYS A 268 -11.42 9.48 -22.49
CA LYS A 268 -10.18 8.70 -22.55
C LYS A 268 -9.66 8.33 -21.15
N ASP A 269 -9.71 9.25 -20.21
CA ASP A 269 -9.37 9.03 -18.80
C ASP A 269 -10.29 7.98 -18.16
N LEU A 270 -11.58 7.97 -18.54
CA LEU A 270 -12.53 6.94 -18.09
C LEU A 270 -12.24 5.57 -18.71
N GLU A 271 -11.87 5.49 -20.00
CA GLU A 271 -11.33 4.24 -20.57
C GLU A 271 -10.03 3.81 -19.88
N PHE A 272 -9.16 4.76 -19.55
CA PHE A 272 -7.94 4.49 -18.83
C PHE A 272 -8.21 3.93 -17.43
N VAL A 273 -9.15 4.50 -16.66
CA VAL A 273 -9.61 3.97 -15.36
C VAL A 273 -9.98 2.49 -15.46
N GLY A 274 -10.77 2.11 -16.47
CA GLY A 274 -11.17 0.71 -16.64
C GLY A 274 -10.00 -0.22 -16.95
N TRP A 275 -9.12 0.20 -17.87
CA TRP A 275 -7.91 -0.53 -18.23
C TRP A 275 -6.95 -0.66 -17.03
N LEU A 276 -6.78 0.41 -16.26
CA LEU A 276 -5.92 0.49 -15.09
C LEU A 276 -6.41 -0.43 -13.97
N VAL A 277 -7.71 -0.48 -13.69
CA VAL A 277 -8.29 -1.42 -12.70
C VAL A 277 -8.06 -2.87 -13.12
N ALA A 278 -8.23 -3.20 -14.41
CA ALA A 278 -7.95 -4.53 -14.92
C ALA A 278 -6.45 -4.91 -14.83
N MET A 279 -5.55 -3.97 -15.14
CA MET A 279 -4.10 -4.16 -14.97
C MET A 279 -3.70 -4.27 -13.49
N ALA A 280 -4.33 -3.51 -12.59
CA ALA A 280 -4.08 -3.58 -11.15
C ALA A 280 -4.42 -4.97 -10.59
N MET A 281 -5.54 -5.58 -11.02
CA MET A 281 -5.88 -6.96 -10.69
C MET A 281 -4.83 -7.96 -11.19
N PHE A 282 -4.37 -7.82 -12.43
CA PHE A 282 -3.36 -8.71 -13.03
C PHE A 282 -1.99 -8.62 -12.33
N HIS A 283 -1.58 -7.40 -12.00
CA HIS A 283 -0.32 -7.11 -11.30
C HIS A 283 -0.39 -7.24 -9.78
N GLN A 284 -1.57 -7.52 -9.22
CA GLN A 284 -1.85 -7.60 -7.78
C GLN A 284 -1.40 -6.34 -7.03
N VAL A 285 -1.72 -5.18 -7.60
CA VAL A 285 -1.51 -3.88 -6.97
C VAL A 285 -2.87 -3.40 -6.48
N THR A 286 -2.99 -3.14 -5.18
CA THR A 286 -4.24 -2.66 -4.62
C THR A 286 -4.31 -1.13 -4.71
N LEU A 287 -5.41 -0.59 -5.21
CA LEU A 287 -5.58 0.84 -5.46
C LEU A 287 -6.08 1.57 -4.20
N GLU A 288 -5.63 2.81 -3.99
CA GLU A 288 -6.11 3.68 -2.90
C GLU A 288 -7.55 4.17 -3.15
N CYS A 289 -8.04 5.17 -2.41
CA CYS A 289 -9.35 5.83 -2.64
C CYS A 289 -10.49 4.84 -2.97
N ARG A 290 -10.88 4.02 -1.98
CA ARG A 290 -11.84 2.91 -2.14
C ARG A 290 -13.11 3.33 -2.88
N LEU A 291 -13.34 2.78 -4.06
CA LEU A 291 -14.58 3.00 -4.81
C LEU A 291 -15.76 2.31 -4.11
N ASN A 292 -16.95 2.93 -4.17
CA ASN A 292 -18.17 2.34 -3.64
C ASN A 292 -18.52 1.01 -4.35
N VAL A 293 -19.09 0.05 -3.61
CA VAL A 293 -19.51 -1.26 -4.16
C VAL A 293 -20.45 -1.15 -5.37
N VAL A 294 -21.28 -0.11 -5.41
CA VAL A 294 -22.19 0.21 -6.53
C VAL A 294 -21.43 0.37 -7.85
N TRP A 295 -20.22 0.92 -7.83
CA TRP A 295 -19.41 1.10 -9.04
C TRP A 295 -19.05 -0.24 -9.69
N PHE A 296 -18.74 -1.26 -8.88
CA PHE A 296 -18.40 -2.60 -9.35
C PHE A 296 -19.62 -3.34 -9.90
N ASP A 297 -20.78 -3.23 -9.25
CA ASP A 297 -22.02 -3.85 -9.73
C ASP A 297 -22.48 -3.24 -11.07
N LEU A 298 -22.45 -1.90 -11.15
CA LEU A 298 -22.68 -1.18 -12.40
C LEU A 298 -21.65 -1.58 -13.47
N LEU A 299 -20.36 -1.74 -13.15
CA LEU A 299 -19.35 -2.20 -14.11
C LEU A 299 -19.67 -3.61 -14.66
N LEU A 300 -20.06 -4.55 -13.78
CA LEU A 300 -20.54 -5.88 -14.15
C LEU A 300 -21.83 -5.87 -14.98
N GLY A 301 -22.56 -4.76 -14.97
CA GLY A 301 -23.71 -4.50 -15.84
C GLY A 301 -25.06 -4.60 -15.15
N ALA A 302 -25.11 -4.41 -13.83
CA ALA A 302 -26.37 -4.17 -13.12
C ALA A 302 -27.00 -2.84 -13.56
N GLU A 303 -28.33 -2.76 -13.42
CA GLU A 303 -29.08 -1.51 -13.54
C GLU A 303 -29.08 -0.78 -12.18
N LEU A 304 -29.13 0.56 -12.21
CA LEU A 304 -29.20 1.34 -10.98
C LEU A 304 -30.55 1.12 -10.28
N THR A 305 -30.53 0.90 -8.98
CA THR A 305 -31.73 0.67 -8.16
C THR A 305 -31.71 1.51 -6.89
N LEU A 306 -32.84 1.59 -6.18
CA LEU A 306 -32.91 2.29 -4.90
C LEU A 306 -31.95 1.71 -3.83
N SER A 307 -31.70 0.39 -3.85
CA SER A 307 -30.71 -0.24 -2.94
C SER A 307 -29.27 0.17 -3.24
N HIS A 308 -28.94 0.44 -4.51
CA HIS A 308 -27.65 1.06 -4.85
C HIS A 308 -27.55 2.48 -4.30
N ILE A 309 -28.62 3.28 -4.35
CA ILE A 309 -28.61 4.63 -3.74
C ILE A 309 -28.41 4.53 -2.23
N HIS A 310 -29.06 3.59 -1.54
CA HIS A 310 -28.81 3.35 -0.11
C HIS A 310 -27.34 2.99 0.20
N ALA A 311 -26.70 2.18 -0.65
CA ALA A 311 -25.29 1.80 -0.47
C ALA A 311 -24.29 2.91 -0.86
N LEU A 312 -24.71 3.86 -1.71
CA LEU A 312 -23.89 4.95 -2.21
C LEU A 312 -23.99 6.21 -1.35
N ASP A 313 -25.22 6.63 -1.07
CA ASP A 313 -25.60 7.86 -0.39
C ASP A 313 -26.86 7.61 0.48
N PRO A 314 -26.66 7.09 1.71
CA PRO A 314 -27.72 6.89 2.69
C PRO A 314 -28.62 8.11 2.94
N SER A 315 -28.08 9.33 2.96
CA SER A 315 -28.86 10.55 3.17
C SER A 315 -29.77 10.89 1.98
N LEU A 316 -29.28 10.72 0.74
CA LEU A 316 -30.12 10.88 -0.45
C LEU A 316 -31.23 9.83 -0.48
N HIS A 317 -30.91 8.57 -0.17
CA HIS A 317 -31.92 7.51 -0.05
C HIS A 317 -32.98 7.82 1.02
N SER A 318 -32.55 8.30 2.18
CA SER A 318 -33.46 8.72 3.26
C SER A 318 -34.36 9.88 2.82
N SER A 319 -33.79 10.88 2.16
CA SER A 319 -34.52 12.02 1.60
C SER A 319 -35.59 11.58 0.59
N TRP A 320 -35.22 10.69 -0.34
CA TRP A 320 -36.13 10.13 -1.35
C TRP A 320 -37.27 9.29 -0.76
N THR A 321 -36.98 8.45 0.24
CA THR A 321 -38.00 7.62 0.89
C THR A 321 -38.99 8.46 1.73
N GLN A 322 -38.51 9.55 2.35
CA GLN A 322 -39.33 10.48 3.14
C GLN A 322 -40.30 11.35 2.32
N LEU A 323 -40.10 11.50 1.00
CA LEU A 323 -41.01 12.26 0.12
C LEU A 323 -42.47 11.76 0.19
N SER A 324 -42.67 10.47 0.45
CA SER A 324 -43.99 9.85 0.63
C SER A 324 -44.77 10.39 1.85
N SER A 325 -44.05 10.93 2.84
CA SER A 325 -44.59 11.52 4.08
C SER A 325 -44.53 13.04 4.13
N MET A 326 -44.13 13.71 3.05
CA MET A 326 -43.92 15.16 3.03
C MET A 326 -45.23 15.93 2.82
N ASP A 327 -45.60 16.79 3.78
CA ASP A 327 -46.86 17.56 3.80
C ASP A 327 -47.12 18.41 2.54
N ASN A 328 -46.06 18.83 1.84
CA ASN A 328 -46.17 19.71 0.66
C ASN A 328 -45.30 19.22 -0.53
N LEU A 329 -45.51 17.95 -0.93
CA LEU A 329 -44.88 17.38 -2.13
C LEU A 329 -45.11 18.24 -3.40
N HIS A 330 -46.27 18.89 -3.52
CA HIS A 330 -46.61 19.72 -4.67
C HIS A 330 -45.64 20.90 -4.88
N ALA A 331 -45.34 21.68 -3.84
CA ALA A 331 -44.43 22.81 -3.95
C ALA A 331 -42.97 22.37 -4.21
N PHE A 332 -42.57 21.20 -3.72
CA PHE A 332 -41.28 20.61 -4.04
C PHE A 332 -41.19 20.22 -5.53
N LEU A 333 -42.22 19.56 -6.07
CA LEU A 333 -42.28 19.24 -7.51
C LEU A 333 -42.28 20.49 -8.38
N GLU A 334 -42.96 21.56 -7.97
CA GLU A 334 -42.94 22.86 -8.67
C GLU A 334 -41.52 23.49 -8.67
N MET A 335 -40.78 23.40 -7.57
CA MET A 335 -39.39 23.86 -7.48
C MET A 335 -38.44 23.06 -8.38
N GLU A 336 -38.67 21.75 -8.52
CA GLU A 336 -37.91 20.85 -9.39
C GLU A 336 -38.34 20.93 -10.88
N GLU A 337 -39.26 21.84 -11.23
CA GLU A 337 -39.87 21.99 -12.56
C GLU A 337 -40.62 20.71 -13.07
N LEU A 338 -41.15 19.90 -12.14
CA LEU A 338 -41.81 18.62 -12.42
C LEU A 338 -43.35 18.69 -12.34
N PRO A 339 -44.08 17.73 -12.96
CA PRO A 339 -45.53 17.72 -12.96
C PRO A 339 -46.13 17.61 -11.54
N ALA A 340 -46.96 18.59 -11.18
CA ALA A 340 -47.73 18.66 -9.94
C ALA A 340 -48.54 17.39 -9.55
N THR A 341 -48.85 16.53 -10.52
CA THR A 341 -49.61 15.29 -10.35
C THR A 341 -48.74 14.06 -10.04
N MET A 342 -47.41 14.20 -10.08
CA MET A 342 -46.47 13.11 -9.85
C MET A 342 -46.50 12.67 -8.37
N THR A 343 -46.63 11.36 -8.15
CA THR A 343 -46.52 10.76 -6.81
C THR A 343 -45.06 10.67 -6.36
N ALA A 344 -44.82 10.54 -5.05
CA ALA A 344 -43.46 10.34 -4.52
C ALA A 344 -42.75 9.12 -5.14
N VAL A 345 -43.48 8.04 -5.44
CA VAL A 345 -42.92 6.84 -6.09
C VAL A 345 -42.51 7.12 -7.54
N GLU A 346 -43.33 7.87 -8.28
CA GLU A 346 -42.99 8.30 -9.64
C GLU A 346 -41.81 9.28 -9.65
N TYR A 347 -41.70 10.18 -8.68
CA TYR A 347 -40.53 11.05 -8.50
C TYR A 347 -39.27 10.22 -8.25
N VAL A 348 -39.29 9.25 -7.33
CA VAL A 348 -38.11 8.42 -7.02
C VAL A 348 -37.68 7.59 -8.23
N ASN A 349 -38.63 7.03 -8.98
CA ASN A 349 -38.33 6.33 -10.23
C ASN A 349 -37.76 7.27 -11.31
N HIS A 350 -38.28 8.50 -11.43
CA HIS A 350 -37.76 9.53 -12.31
C HIS A 350 -36.32 9.95 -11.92
N ALA A 351 -36.07 10.22 -10.63
CA ALA A 351 -34.76 10.62 -10.11
C ALA A 351 -33.71 9.49 -10.27
N LEU A 352 -34.10 8.23 -10.05
CA LEU A 352 -33.28 7.06 -10.38
C LEU A 352 -32.91 7.03 -11.87
N GLN A 353 -33.90 7.20 -12.76
CA GLN A 353 -33.66 7.18 -14.20
C GLN A 353 -32.75 8.33 -14.66
N VAL A 354 -32.94 9.54 -14.11
CA VAL A 354 -32.06 10.70 -14.36
C VAL A 354 -30.62 10.37 -13.93
N LYS A 355 -30.43 9.97 -12.67
CA LYS A 355 -29.09 9.65 -12.11
C LYS A 355 -28.41 8.51 -12.89
N ALA A 356 -29.13 7.44 -13.23
CA ALA A 356 -28.63 6.36 -14.07
C ALA A 356 -28.16 6.87 -15.44
N THR A 357 -28.94 7.76 -16.08
CA THR A 357 -28.61 8.33 -17.39
C THR A 357 -27.35 9.22 -17.31
N THR A 358 -27.20 10.01 -16.24
CA THR A 358 -26.08 10.96 -16.05
C THR A 358 -24.71 10.31 -16.14
N PHE A 359 -24.51 9.14 -15.51
CA PHE A 359 -23.21 8.43 -15.52
C PHE A 359 -23.17 7.16 -16.37
N ALA A 360 -24.27 6.76 -17.04
CA ALA A 360 -24.29 5.56 -17.89
C ALA A 360 -23.17 5.56 -18.95
N TRP A 361 -22.91 6.71 -19.58
CA TRP A 361 -21.83 6.85 -20.56
C TRP A 361 -20.43 6.73 -19.95
N GLN A 362 -20.26 7.16 -18.69
CA GLN A 362 -19.01 7.06 -17.94
C GLN A 362 -18.71 5.59 -17.60
N ILE A 363 -19.70 4.89 -17.03
CA ILE A 363 -19.63 3.44 -16.77
C ILE A 363 -19.37 2.66 -18.08
N HIS A 364 -19.98 3.06 -19.19
CA HIS A 364 -19.71 2.45 -20.49
C HIS A 364 -18.27 2.69 -20.98
N ALA A 365 -17.72 3.89 -20.79
CA ALA A 365 -16.31 4.19 -21.11
C ALA A 365 -15.34 3.37 -20.26
N VAL A 366 -15.52 3.35 -18.93
CA VAL A 366 -14.78 2.45 -18.02
C VAL A 366 -14.87 1.01 -18.50
N ARG A 367 -16.08 0.52 -18.82
CA ARG A 367 -16.28 -0.85 -19.28
C ARG A 367 -15.51 -1.15 -20.56
N ARG A 368 -15.51 -0.25 -21.55
CA ARG A 368 -14.70 -0.41 -22.78
C ARG A 368 -13.23 -0.62 -22.42
N GLY A 369 -12.67 0.26 -21.60
CA GLY A 369 -11.30 0.18 -21.11
C GLY A 369 -10.97 -1.15 -20.43
N PHE A 370 -11.78 -1.54 -19.45
CA PHE A 370 -11.63 -2.80 -18.70
C PHE A 370 -11.64 -4.02 -19.63
N THR A 371 -12.58 -4.06 -20.58
CA THR A 371 -12.72 -5.19 -21.52
C THR A 371 -11.61 -5.32 -22.57
N LYS A 372 -10.69 -4.34 -22.68
CA LYS A 372 -9.46 -4.51 -23.47
C LYS A 372 -8.47 -5.48 -22.83
N VAL A 373 -8.61 -5.74 -21.53
CA VAL A 373 -7.67 -6.51 -20.70
C VAL A 373 -8.34 -7.74 -20.09
N LEU A 374 -9.51 -7.59 -19.46
CA LEU A 374 -10.23 -8.67 -18.78
C LEU A 374 -11.69 -8.81 -19.27
N PRO A 375 -12.13 -10.00 -19.69
CA PRO A 375 -13.52 -10.21 -20.11
C PRO A 375 -14.46 -10.29 -18.89
N LEU A 376 -15.53 -9.49 -18.88
CA LEU A 376 -16.55 -9.53 -17.81
C LEU A 376 -17.20 -10.92 -17.64
N ALA A 377 -17.19 -11.75 -18.69
CA ALA A 377 -17.71 -13.12 -18.63
C ALA A 377 -16.97 -13.97 -17.57
N GLY A 378 -15.63 -13.81 -17.44
CA GLY A 378 -14.84 -14.55 -16.45
C GLY A 378 -15.20 -14.17 -15.01
N LEU A 379 -15.44 -12.88 -14.75
CA LEU A 379 -15.90 -12.38 -13.45
C LEU A 379 -17.29 -12.94 -13.09
N LYS A 380 -18.19 -13.01 -14.07
CA LYS A 380 -19.54 -13.59 -13.86
C LYS A 380 -19.48 -15.10 -13.62
N GLN A 381 -18.61 -15.82 -14.34
CA GLN A 381 -18.42 -17.26 -14.18
C GLN A 381 -17.89 -17.64 -12.79
N CYS A 382 -16.95 -16.88 -12.22
CA CYS A 382 -16.47 -17.13 -10.86
C CYS A 382 -17.36 -16.54 -9.74
N MET A 383 -18.60 -16.14 -10.05
CA MET A 383 -19.53 -15.50 -9.10
C MET A 383 -18.88 -14.35 -8.32
N MET A 384 -18.14 -13.48 -9.01
CA MET A 384 -17.54 -12.29 -8.43
C MET A 384 -18.64 -11.32 -7.96
N SER A 385 -18.83 -11.18 -6.65
CA SER A 385 -19.74 -10.17 -6.11
C SER A 385 -19.12 -8.76 -6.18
N PRO A 386 -19.91 -7.68 -6.09
CA PRO A 386 -19.36 -6.33 -6.03
C PRO A 386 -18.40 -6.12 -4.86
N GLN A 387 -18.64 -6.78 -3.73
CA GLN A 387 -17.78 -6.79 -2.54
C GLN A 387 -16.48 -7.56 -2.79
N ASP A 388 -16.53 -8.76 -3.37
CA ASP A 388 -15.33 -9.51 -3.75
C ASP A 388 -14.46 -8.68 -4.70
N PHE A 389 -15.08 -8.04 -5.69
CA PHE A 389 -14.38 -7.19 -6.65
C PHE A 389 -13.76 -5.96 -5.98
N GLN A 390 -14.49 -5.29 -5.08
CA GLN A 390 -13.94 -4.19 -4.28
C GLN A 390 -12.72 -4.65 -3.44
N PHE A 391 -12.78 -5.82 -2.80
CA PHE A 391 -11.65 -6.36 -2.02
C PHE A 391 -10.47 -6.77 -2.90
N LEU A 392 -10.71 -7.31 -4.09
CA LEU A 392 -9.64 -7.66 -5.03
C LEU A 392 -8.91 -6.42 -5.58
N VAL A 393 -9.62 -5.28 -5.73
CA VAL A 393 -9.04 -4.03 -6.25
C VAL A 393 -8.47 -3.14 -5.14
N HIS A 394 -9.11 -3.03 -3.98
CA HIS A 394 -8.72 -2.11 -2.91
C HIS A 394 -8.14 -2.77 -1.65
N GLY A 395 -8.23 -4.10 -1.53
CA GLY A 395 -7.95 -4.83 -0.30
C GLY A 395 -9.14 -4.81 0.68
N GLU A 396 -9.03 -5.60 1.75
CA GLU A 396 -9.98 -5.56 2.88
C GLU A 396 -9.83 -4.26 3.71
N ILE A 397 -10.85 -3.91 4.50
CA ILE A 397 -10.71 -2.89 5.55
C ILE A 397 -10.19 -3.62 6.80
N PRO A 398 -9.04 -3.21 7.38
CA PRO A 398 -8.58 -3.79 8.65
C PRO A 398 -9.64 -3.59 9.75
N SER A 399 -9.95 -4.65 10.50
CA SER A 399 -10.89 -4.59 11.61
C SER A 399 -10.39 -3.73 12.78
N ASP A 400 -9.07 -3.60 12.94
CA ASP A 400 -8.42 -2.63 13.81
C ASP A 400 -7.34 -1.86 13.03
N PRO A 401 -7.65 -0.67 12.49
CA PRO A 401 -6.66 0.18 11.81
C PRO A 401 -5.54 0.69 12.72
N GLY A 402 -5.71 0.62 14.04
CA GLY A 402 -4.73 1.06 15.04
C GLY A 402 -3.67 0.02 15.37
N HIS A 403 -3.87 -1.25 15.01
CA HIS A 403 -2.92 -2.34 15.25
C HIS A 403 -2.47 -3.00 13.94
N ILE A 404 -1.24 -2.69 13.50
CA ILE A 404 -0.65 -3.25 12.28
C ILE A 404 0.38 -4.33 12.64
N ASN A 405 0.00 -5.60 12.52
CA ASN A 405 0.92 -6.72 12.74
C ASN A 405 1.49 -7.23 11.41
N LEU A 406 2.74 -6.86 11.10
CA LEU A 406 3.39 -7.22 9.84
C LEU A 406 3.51 -8.74 9.60
N ARG A 407 3.65 -9.56 10.66
CA ARG A 407 3.72 -11.04 10.54
C ARG A 407 2.38 -11.68 10.18
N SER A 408 1.26 -10.97 10.35
CA SER A 408 -0.05 -11.40 9.84
C SER A 408 -0.37 -10.91 8.43
N ILE A 409 0.37 -9.90 7.95
CA ILE A 409 0.11 -9.23 6.66
C ILE A 409 1.01 -9.81 5.58
N PHE A 410 2.30 -9.99 5.87
CA PHE A 410 3.28 -10.56 4.97
C PHE A 410 3.58 -12.02 5.32
N LEU A 411 3.82 -12.85 4.30
CA LEU A 411 4.48 -14.13 4.50
C LEU A 411 5.98 -13.86 4.68
N VAL A 412 6.45 -13.84 5.92
CA VAL A 412 7.85 -13.49 6.21
C VAL A 412 8.77 -14.67 5.88
N SER A 413 9.79 -14.40 5.08
CA SER A 413 10.91 -15.31 4.80
C SER A 413 12.18 -14.66 5.34
N MET A 414 13.03 -15.45 5.98
CA MET A 414 14.24 -14.95 6.64
C MET A 414 15.45 -15.75 6.17
N ASP A 415 16.61 -15.12 6.06
CA ASP A 415 17.86 -15.82 5.89
C ASP A 415 18.14 -16.72 7.12
N LYS A 416 18.84 -17.83 6.88
CA LYS A 416 19.13 -18.83 7.90
C LYS A 416 20.01 -18.30 9.02
N GLU A 417 21.01 -17.45 8.73
CA GLU A 417 21.87 -16.83 9.75
C GLU A 417 21.04 -15.91 10.67
N PHE A 418 20.05 -15.21 10.12
CA PHE A 418 19.10 -14.40 10.89
C PHE A 418 18.18 -15.25 11.76
N GLU A 419 17.56 -16.30 11.20
CA GLU A 419 16.62 -17.19 11.89
C GLU A 419 17.29 -17.98 13.04
N GLU A 420 18.51 -18.50 12.83
CA GLU A 420 19.25 -19.23 13.86
C GLU A 420 19.78 -18.31 14.98
N CYS A 421 20.00 -17.03 14.70
CA CYS A 421 20.49 -16.05 15.69
C CYS A 421 19.36 -15.46 16.54
N LYS A 422 18.86 -16.23 17.51
CA LYS A 422 17.75 -15.84 18.41
C LYS A 422 17.87 -14.42 19.00
N HIS A 423 19.06 -13.99 19.43
CA HIS A 423 19.26 -12.64 19.98
C HIS A 423 18.99 -11.54 18.95
N PHE A 424 19.38 -11.76 17.68
CA PHE A 424 19.18 -10.80 16.60
C PHE A 424 17.74 -10.80 16.09
N HIS A 425 17.18 -12.00 15.88
CA HIS A 425 15.77 -12.21 15.55
C HIS A 425 14.82 -11.55 16.56
N ASP A 426 14.98 -11.83 17.86
CA ASP A 426 14.07 -11.33 18.89
C ASP A 426 14.21 -9.81 19.07
N ALA A 427 15.42 -9.26 18.99
CA ALA A 427 15.64 -7.81 19.06
C ALA A 427 15.04 -7.07 17.86
N PHE A 428 15.13 -7.63 16.65
CA PHE A 428 14.49 -7.05 15.46
C PHE A 428 12.97 -6.99 15.62
N TRP A 429 12.34 -8.11 16.00
CA TRP A 429 10.89 -8.12 16.20
C TRP A 429 10.43 -7.26 17.39
N GLN A 430 11.23 -7.14 18.45
CA GLN A 430 10.97 -6.18 19.53
C GLN A 430 10.94 -4.73 19.02
N VAL A 431 11.82 -4.36 18.07
CA VAL A 431 11.82 -3.03 17.45
C VAL A 431 10.60 -2.83 16.55
N VAL A 432 10.27 -3.82 15.71
CA VAL A 432 9.16 -3.77 14.74
C VAL A 432 7.80 -3.77 15.44
N ASP A 433 7.60 -4.62 16.45
CA ASP A 433 6.34 -4.71 17.20
C ASP A 433 6.10 -3.48 18.09
N ALA A 434 7.15 -2.71 18.39
CA ALA A 434 7.10 -1.44 19.09
C ALA A 434 7.01 -0.21 18.15
N MET A 435 6.75 -0.40 16.86
CA MET A 435 6.45 0.71 15.94
C MET A 435 5.02 1.23 16.17
N THR A 436 4.88 2.55 16.20
CA THR A 436 3.56 3.20 16.06
C THR A 436 2.99 2.95 14.66
N PRO A 437 1.66 3.03 14.43
CA PRO A 437 1.08 2.83 13.11
C PRO A 437 1.68 3.72 12.01
N VAL A 438 2.12 4.94 12.35
CA VAL A 438 2.82 5.84 11.42
C VAL A 438 4.21 5.32 11.07
N GLU A 439 4.99 4.88 12.05
CA GLU A 439 6.31 4.26 11.82
C GLU A 439 6.19 2.97 11.00
N THR A 440 5.19 2.11 11.29
CA THR A 440 4.93 0.90 10.50
C THR A 440 4.58 1.22 9.06
N ARG A 441 3.80 2.29 8.79
CA ARG A 441 3.47 2.75 7.43
C ARG A 441 4.70 3.24 6.69
N LYS A 442 5.59 3.99 7.35
CA LYS A 442 6.88 4.39 6.77
C LYS A 442 7.77 3.18 6.48
N PHE A 443 7.85 2.20 7.40
CA PHE A 443 8.60 0.96 7.18
C PHE A 443 8.05 0.17 5.98
N VAL A 444 6.74 0.07 5.83
CA VAL A 444 6.10 -0.58 4.67
C VAL A 444 6.41 0.18 3.37
N LYS A 445 6.45 1.53 3.39
CA LYS A 445 6.92 2.32 2.25
C LYS A 445 8.39 2.04 1.93
N PHE A 446 9.25 2.02 2.94
CA PHE A 446 10.68 1.72 2.78
C PHE A 446 10.90 0.35 2.11
N VAL A 447 10.22 -0.70 2.56
CA VAL A 447 10.43 -2.06 2.02
C VAL A 447 9.62 -2.35 0.74
N THR A 448 8.51 -1.65 0.45
CA THR A 448 7.61 -2.00 -0.67
C THR A 448 7.34 -0.89 -1.68
N GLY A 449 7.90 0.30 -1.49
CA GLY A 449 7.72 1.49 -2.33
C GLY A 449 6.47 2.33 -2.00
N VAL A 450 5.47 1.76 -1.31
CA VAL A 450 4.21 2.42 -0.94
C VAL A 450 3.84 2.17 0.52
N ASP A 451 3.18 3.13 1.17
CA ASP A 451 2.73 3.01 2.57
C ASP A 451 1.43 2.18 2.72
N LYS A 452 0.79 1.82 1.59
CA LYS A 452 -0.37 0.96 1.56
C LYS A 452 0.03 -0.50 1.80
N LEU A 453 -0.54 -1.08 2.86
CA LEU A 453 -0.44 -2.51 3.16
C LEU A 453 -1.05 -3.36 2.03
N PRO A 454 -0.42 -4.50 1.67
CA PRO A 454 -1.06 -5.48 0.81
C PRO A 454 -2.20 -6.22 1.53
N SER A 455 -2.98 -7.00 0.78
CA SER A 455 -3.91 -7.95 1.40
C SER A 455 -3.14 -9.00 2.23
N PRO A 456 -3.66 -9.42 3.39
CA PRO A 456 -2.97 -10.39 4.24
C PRO A 456 -2.60 -11.69 3.51
N GLY A 457 -1.32 -12.06 3.59
CA GLY A 457 -0.76 -13.27 2.99
C GLY A 457 -0.49 -13.20 1.48
N THR A 458 -0.78 -12.09 0.78
CA THR A 458 -0.58 -12.03 -0.69
C THR A 458 0.84 -11.68 -1.11
N GLU A 459 1.71 -11.28 -0.18
CA GLU A 459 3.09 -10.84 -0.47
C GLU A 459 4.10 -11.41 0.52
N PHE A 460 5.33 -11.60 0.05
CA PHE A 460 6.47 -11.86 0.93
C PHE A 460 7.01 -10.57 1.57
N LEU A 461 7.60 -10.72 2.75
CA LEU A 461 8.61 -9.81 3.29
C LEU A 461 9.87 -10.67 3.48
N ARG A 462 10.96 -10.34 2.77
CA ARG A 462 12.23 -11.06 2.89
C ARG A 462 13.18 -10.30 3.80
N ILE A 463 13.78 -10.98 4.75
CA ILE A 463 14.79 -10.40 5.65
C ILE A 463 16.11 -11.13 5.40
N GLU A 464 17.07 -10.44 4.83
CA GLU A 464 18.31 -11.04 4.33
C GLU A 464 19.54 -10.40 5.00
N ILE A 465 20.59 -11.19 5.25
CA ILE A 465 21.90 -10.71 5.72
C ILE A 465 22.86 -10.79 4.53
N PRO A 466 23.09 -9.69 3.78
CA PRO A 466 23.78 -9.74 2.49
C PRO A 466 25.28 -10.01 2.56
N HIS A 467 25.91 -9.87 3.74
CA HIS A 467 27.37 -9.91 3.89
C HIS A 467 27.82 -10.69 5.14
N THR A 468 28.34 -11.91 4.94
CA THR A 468 29.02 -12.67 6.01
C THR A 468 30.40 -12.06 6.30
N ALA A 469 30.53 -11.37 7.43
CA ALA A 469 31.72 -10.60 7.76
C ALA A 469 32.90 -11.46 8.29
N ILE A 470 33.95 -11.59 7.48
CA ILE A 470 35.17 -12.34 7.83
C ILE A 470 36.14 -11.45 8.64
N GLY A 471 36.44 -11.88 9.88
CA GLY A 471 37.36 -11.19 10.78
C GLY A 471 36.72 -10.11 11.66
N SER A 472 37.44 -9.68 12.71
CA SER A 472 36.92 -8.74 13.72
C SER A 472 36.84 -7.28 13.24
N SER A 473 37.62 -6.91 12.22
CA SER A 473 37.55 -5.58 11.59
C SER A 473 36.27 -5.46 10.76
N GLU A 474 36.00 -6.44 9.89
CA GLU A 474 34.81 -6.44 9.03
C GLU A 474 33.51 -6.55 9.82
N ARG A 475 33.47 -7.38 10.88
CA ARG A 475 32.31 -7.41 11.78
C ARG A 475 32.02 -6.05 12.38
N ARG A 476 33.02 -5.31 12.88
CA ARG A 476 32.81 -3.95 13.42
C ARG A 476 32.27 -2.96 12.38
N LYS A 477 32.59 -3.11 11.08
CA LYS A 477 32.02 -2.26 10.02
C LYS A 477 30.52 -2.45 9.84
N GLN A 478 29.94 -3.59 10.21
CA GLN A 478 28.48 -3.81 10.19
C GLN A 478 27.74 -2.75 11.02
N LEU A 479 28.33 -2.27 12.13
CA LEU A 479 27.76 -1.20 12.96
C LEU A 479 27.75 0.18 12.27
N LEU A 480 28.59 0.38 11.25
CA LEU A 480 28.65 1.62 10.48
C LEU A 480 27.61 1.63 9.35
N MET A 481 27.26 0.46 8.81
CA MET A 481 26.27 0.30 7.75
C MET A 481 24.85 0.66 8.21
N LEU A 482 23.95 0.87 7.25
CA LEU A 482 22.52 1.13 7.43
C LEU A 482 21.73 -0.02 6.80
N PRO A 483 20.50 -0.32 7.27
CA PRO A 483 19.60 -1.22 6.55
C PRO A 483 19.29 -0.70 5.16
N GLN A 484 19.20 -1.59 4.18
CA GLN A 484 18.84 -1.29 2.79
C GLN A 484 17.58 -2.08 2.40
N SER A 485 16.94 -1.69 1.31
CA SER A 485 15.67 -2.28 0.88
C SER A 485 15.53 -2.34 -0.63
N HIS A 486 15.16 -3.52 -1.15
CA HIS A 486 14.84 -3.71 -2.57
C HIS A 486 13.32 -3.79 -2.73
N THR A 487 12.70 -2.64 -2.99
CA THR A 487 11.24 -2.49 -3.11
C THR A 487 10.62 -3.30 -4.24
N CYS A 488 11.43 -3.76 -5.19
CA CYS A 488 11.04 -4.62 -6.30
C CYS A 488 10.67 -6.04 -5.86
N ASP A 489 11.26 -6.53 -4.77
CA ASP A 489 11.11 -7.90 -4.29
C ASP A 489 10.67 -7.98 -2.81
N ASN A 490 10.36 -6.83 -2.20
CA ASN A 490 10.08 -6.66 -0.77
C ASN A 490 11.21 -7.22 0.13
N ILE A 491 12.47 -7.00 -0.25
CA ILE A 491 13.63 -7.42 0.55
C ILE A 491 14.05 -6.28 1.49
N LEU A 492 14.27 -6.62 2.76
CA LEU A 492 14.97 -5.82 3.76
C LEU A 492 16.33 -6.47 4.03
N GLU A 493 17.41 -5.76 3.70
CA GLU A 493 18.77 -6.17 4.03
C GLU A 493 19.18 -5.59 5.39
N LEU A 494 19.64 -6.47 6.28
CA LEU A 494 20.13 -6.11 7.61
C LEU A 494 21.63 -6.44 7.73
N PRO A 495 22.50 -5.44 7.93
CA PRO A 495 23.84 -5.67 8.46
C PRO A 495 23.77 -6.46 9.77
N ASN A 496 24.67 -7.43 9.99
CA ASN A 496 24.63 -8.26 11.21
C ASN A 496 25.14 -7.46 12.42
N TYR A 497 24.25 -6.65 13.00
CA TYR A 497 24.54 -5.78 14.14
C TYR A 497 24.90 -6.57 15.40
N TRP A 498 24.37 -7.78 15.58
CA TRP A 498 24.75 -8.64 16.69
C TRP A 498 26.23 -9.05 16.59
N ASP A 499 26.69 -9.50 15.43
CA ASP A 499 28.11 -9.84 15.23
C ASP A 499 29.03 -8.62 15.25
N GLY A 500 28.54 -7.47 14.78
CA GLY A 500 29.22 -6.20 14.93
C GLY A 500 29.45 -5.83 16.39
N LEU A 501 28.42 -5.94 17.24
CA LEU A 501 28.54 -5.70 18.69
C LEU A 501 29.39 -6.78 19.36
N ARG A 502 29.22 -8.08 19.08
CA ARG A 502 30.14 -9.11 19.61
C ARG A 502 31.60 -8.79 19.29
N ALA A 503 31.89 -8.21 18.12
CA ALA A 503 33.25 -7.82 17.73
C ALA A 503 33.79 -6.56 18.44
N THR A 504 32.96 -5.73 19.07
CA THR A 504 33.42 -4.67 20.01
C THR A 504 33.62 -5.20 21.44
N TYR A 505 32.98 -6.31 21.79
CA TYR A 505 33.09 -7.01 23.08
C TYR A 505 34.07 -8.21 23.04
N ASP A 506 35.07 -8.21 22.16
CA ASP A 506 36.07 -9.29 22.00
C ASP A 506 35.49 -10.71 21.83
N GLY A 507 34.29 -10.81 21.24
CA GLY A 507 33.55 -12.06 21.00
C GLY A 507 32.54 -12.44 22.11
N HIS A 508 32.50 -11.70 23.22
CA HIS A 508 31.51 -11.90 24.28
C HIS A 508 30.13 -11.38 23.88
N SER A 509 29.08 -11.87 24.54
CA SER A 509 27.71 -11.40 24.30
C SER A 509 27.52 -9.96 24.80
N PRO A 510 27.13 -9.01 23.93
CA PRO A 510 26.77 -7.64 24.35
C PRO A 510 25.41 -7.61 25.06
N PRO A 511 25.07 -6.50 25.75
CA PRO A 511 23.72 -6.27 26.28
C PRO A 511 22.66 -6.26 25.17
N LEU A 512 21.52 -6.92 25.41
CA LEU A 512 20.43 -6.96 24.41
C LEU A 512 19.76 -5.61 24.20
N ASP A 513 19.64 -4.78 25.24
CA ASP A 513 19.08 -3.44 25.13
C ASP A 513 19.94 -2.52 24.23
N GLU A 514 21.25 -2.76 24.16
CA GLU A 514 22.16 -2.06 23.23
C GLU A 514 21.88 -2.49 21.79
N LEU A 515 21.73 -3.79 21.52
CA LEU A 515 21.34 -4.30 20.21
C LEU A 515 19.99 -3.72 19.75
N VAL A 516 18.97 -3.73 20.62
CA VAL A 516 17.64 -3.14 20.34
C VAL A 516 17.75 -1.65 20.04
N THR A 517 18.58 -0.92 20.79
CA THR A 517 18.83 0.52 20.58
C THR A 517 19.50 0.79 19.22
N VAL A 518 20.55 0.03 18.89
CA VAL A 518 21.26 0.12 17.59
C VAL A 518 20.30 -0.21 16.45
N LEU A 519 19.56 -1.32 16.53
CA LEU A 519 18.57 -1.72 15.54
C LEU A 519 17.50 -0.65 15.33
N ARG A 520 16.89 -0.13 16.40
CA ARG A 520 15.85 0.92 16.27
C ARG A 520 16.40 2.19 15.65
N HIS A 521 17.56 2.66 16.10
CA HIS A 521 18.17 3.88 15.57
C HIS A 521 18.51 3.72 14.08
N LYS A 522 19.19 2.63 13.71
CA LYS A 522 19.61 2.36 12.33
C LYS A 522 18.42 2.14 11.39
N LEU A 523 17.42 1.37 11.81
CA LEU A 523 16.24 1.09 11.01
C LEU A 523 15.38 2.33 10.82
N MET A 524 15.07 3.09 11.89
CA MET A 524 14.28 4.30 11.76
C MET A 524 15.00 5.38 10.95
N TYR A 525 16.33 5.50 11.07
CA TYR A 525 17.11 6.38 10.20
C TYR A 525 16.96 6.03 8.71
N SER A 526 17.11 4.75 8.33
CA SER A 526 16.87 4.33 6.93
C SER A 526 15.43 4.54 6.49
N VAL A 527 14.45 4.26 7.35
CA VAL A 527 13.02 4.41 7.04
C VAL A 527 12.63 5.89 6.84
N ASP A 528 13.19 6.81 7.62
CA ASP A 528 12.89 8.24 7.53
C ASP A 528 13.63 8.95 6.38
N ASN A 529 14.79 8.43 5.95
CA ASN A 529 15.65 9.12 4.97
C ASN A 529 15.74 8.39 3.61
N GLY A 530 15.60 7.06 3.55
CA GLY A 530 15.74 6.26 2.33
C GLY A 530 14.53 6.28 1.40
N GLY A 531 13.48 7.04 1.73
CA GLY A 531 12.25 7.16 0.93
C GLY A 531 12.30 8.21 -0.18
N ASP A 532 13.43 8.91 -0.34
CA ASP A 532 13.67 9.92 -1.39
C ASP A 532 14.96 9.54 -2.15
N TYR A 533 14.85 9.33 -3.47
CA TYR A 533 15.97 8.93 -4.35
C TYR A 533 17.07 10.00 -4.49
N GLY A 534 16.94 11.15 -3.80
CA GLY A 534 17.87 12.28 -3.87
C GLY A 534 19.17 12.12 -3.06
N LEU A 535 19.29 11.13 -2.18
CA LEU A 535 20.48 10.96 -1.32
C LEU A 535 21.74 10.49 -2.07
N ASP A 536 21.59 9.79 -3.21
CA ASP A 536 22.73 9.39 -4.03
C ASP A 536 23.33 10.55 -4.85
N VAL A 537 22.69 11.73 -4.83
CA VAL A 537 23.07 12.93 -5.62
C VAL A 537 23.70 14.03 -4.74
N THR A 538 24.19 13.71 -3.55
CA THR A 538 25.02 14.67 -2.78
C THR A 538 26.35 14.92 -3.50
N ALA A 539 26.52 16.13 -4.01
CA ALA A 539 27.68 16.52 -4.83
C ALA A 539 29.03 16.41 -4.09
N GLU A 540 30.05 15.97 -4.84
CA GLU A 540 31.49 16.17 -4.60
C GLU A 540 32.07 15.74 -3.23
N GLY A 541 32.11 14.44 -2.97
CA GLY A 541 33.06 13.82 -2.03
C GLY A 541 34.37 13.38 -2.72
N PRO A 542 35.58 13.66 -2.17
CA PRO A 542 36.85 13.39 -2.85
C PRO A 542 37.27 11.92 -2.70
N GLY A 543 36.86 11.04 -3.64
CA GLY A 543 37.27 9.63 -3.51
C GLY A 543 36.75 8.60 -4.51
N ARG A 544 36.21 8.94 -5.67
CA ARG A 544 35.87 7.95 -6.72
C ARG A 544 36.79 8.10 -7.93
N ALA A 545 37.82 7.25 -8.01
CA ALA A 545 38.70 7.20 -9.16
C ALA A 545 37.90 6.79 -10.40
N LYS A 546 38.00 7.57 -11.49
CA LYS A 546 37.41 7.21 -12.78
C LYS A 546 37.99 5.87 -13.23
N ARG A 547 37.16 4.84 -13.36
CA ARG A 547 37.44 3.74 -14.28
C ARG A 547 37.13 4.25 -15.69
N GLU A 548 38.09 4.07 -16.59
CA GLU A 548 37.86 4.30 -18.02
C GLU A 548 37.01 3.15 -18.55
N GLU A 549 35.84 3.46 -19.10
CA GLU A 549 34.96 2.48 -19.73
C GLU A 549 35.49 2.15 -21.13
N ALA A 550 35.75 0.87 -21.37
CA ALA A 550 35.90 0.34 -22.71
C ALA A 550 34.50 0.15 -23.32
N GLN A 551 34.30 0.63 -24.55
CA GLN A 551 33.03 0.48 -25.26
C GLN A 551 32.83 -0.98 -25.71
N GLU A 552 31.95 -1.70 -25.04
CA GLU A 552 31.31 -2.90 -25.56
C GLU A 552 29.80 -2.80 -25.35
N GLU A 553 29.04 -2.87 -26.45
CA GLU A 553 27.58 -3.03 -26.40
C GLU A 553 27.27 -4.42 -25.83
N HIS A 554 26.61 -4.47 -24.67
CA HIS A 554 26.16 -5.74 -24.12
C HIS A 554 24.65 -5.75 -23.89
N ASP A 555 23.97 -6.61 -24.66
CA ASP A 555 22.54 -6.88 -24.53
C ASP A 555 22.16 -7.42 -23.15
N ALA A 556 20.89 -7.25 -22.81
CA ALA A 556 20.30 -7.57 -21.51
C ALA A 556 20.62 -8.98 -20.99
N SER A 557 21.13 -9.05 -19.75
CA SER A 557 21.16 -10.28 -18.97
C SER A 557 19.90 -10.38 -18.11
N THR A 558 18.99 -11.28 -18.51
CA THR A 558 17.93 -11.79 -17.64
C THR A 558 18.39 -13.09 -17.00
N ASP A 559 19.02 -13.03 -15.83
CA ASP A 559 19.29 -14.21 -15.01
C ASP A 559 18.87 -13.98 -13.55
N SER A 560 17.63 -14.36 -13.24
CA SER A 560 17.14 -14.44 -11.88
C SER A 560 17.62 -15.74 -11.23
N LEU A 561 18.72 -15.63 -10.48
CA LEU A 561 19.16 -16.51 -9.37
C LEU A 561 18.68 -17.97 -9.41
N GLN A 562 19.55 -18.87 -9.91
CA GLN A 562 19.44 -20.30 -9.63
C GLN A 562 19.91 -20.61 -8.19
N LEU A 563 19.36 -21.68 -7.61
CA LEU A 563 19.66 -22.15 -6.25
C LEU A 563 21.16 -22.52 -6.08
N PRO A 564 21.75 -22.33 -4.89
CA PRO A 564 23.20 -22.42 -4.71
C PRO A 564 23.74 -23.86 -4.76
N SER A 565 24.81 -24.05 -5.53
CA SER A 565 25.73 -25.19 -5.45
C SER A 565 27.01 -24.79 -4.70
N LEU A 566 27.60 -25.75 -3.98
CA LEU A 566 28.72 -25.55 -3.05
C LEU A 566 30.10 -25.53 -3.76
N MET A 567 31.04 -24.77 -3.16
CA MET A 567 32.51 -24.74 -3.41
C MET A 567 32.92 -24.00 -4.71
N GLU A 568 34.06 -23.28 -4.80
CA GLU A 568 35.36 -23.42 -4.12
C GLU A 568 36.11 -22.05 -4.00
N ASP A 569 37.15 -21.95 -3.16
CA ASP A 569 37.86 -20.69 -2.81
C ASP A 569 38.80 -20.11 -3.89
N THR A 570 38.91 -18.77 -3.96
CA THR A 570 40.18 -17.99 -3.72
C THR A 570 40.08 -16.52 -4.17
N ALA A 571 40.51 -15.57 -3.32
CA ALA A 571 40.66 -14.15 -3.66
C ALA A 571 41.93 -13.54 -3.03
N PRO A 572 42.63 -12.59 -3.69
CA PRO A 572 43.89 -12.02 -3.19
C PRO A 572 43.68 -10.79 -2.27
N GLU A 573 44.65 -10.56 -1.38
CA GLU A 573 44.64 -9.49 -0.36
C GLU A 573 44.86 -8.07 -0.91
N ILE A 574 44.22 -7.08 -0.27
CA ILE A 574 44.44 -5.63 -0.48
C ILE A 574 44.69 -4.95 0.90
N PRO A 575 45.61 -3.97 1.05
CA PRO A 575 46.11 -3.57 2.38
C PRO A 575 45.15 -2.74 3.24
N GLU A 576 45.28 -2.87 4.56
CA GLU A 576 44.50 -2.14 5.57
C GLU A 576 44.77 -0.62 5.58
N LEU A 577 43.70 0.16 5.67
CA LEU A 577 43.73 1.57 6.11
C LEU A 577 43.12 1.67 7.51
N ALA A 578 43.93 2.11 8.48
CA ALA A 578 43.48 2.30 9.86
C ALA A 578 42.62 3.56 9.99
N ILE A 579 41.42 3.43 10.56
CA ILE A 579 40.52 4.54 10.91
C ILE A 579 40.12 4.40 12.38
N ASP A 580 40.25 5.48 13.13
CA ASP A 580 39.96 5.56 14.57
C ASP A 580 38.44 5.76 14.79
N VAL A 581 37.84 4.93 15.65
CA VAL A 581 36.38 4.83 15.86
C VAL A 581 35.93 5.56 17.14
N SER A 582 36.83 6.28 17.82
CA SER A 582 36.60 6.92 19.12
C SER A 582 35.61 8.11 19.15
N VAL A 583 34.94 8.43 18.03
CA VAL A 583 34.10 9.65 17.87
C VAL A 583 32.60 9.39 18.05
N LEU A 584 32.13 8.13 18.14
CA LEU A 584 30.71 7.76 18.11
C LEU A 584 30.05 7.38 19.46
N LEU A 585 30.68 7.66 20.60
CA LEU A 585 30.13 7.37 21.93
C LEU A 585 29.77 8.64 22.73
N PRO A 586 28.55 8.75 23.32
CA PRO A 586 28.20 9.89 24.17
C PRO A 586 28.88 9.81 25.54
N GLN A 587 29.48 10.92 25.98
CA GLN A 587 30.17 11.00 27.27
C GLN A 587 29.20 11.19 28.45
N ASN A 588 29.10 10.19 29.33
CA ASN A 588 28.41 10.32 30.61
C ASN A 588 29.27 11.08 31.63
N ASN A 589 28.95 12.36 31.87
CA ASN A 589 29.57 13.14 32.94
C ASN A 589 28.92 12.84 34.31
N VAL A 590 29.63 12.08 35.14
CA VAL A 590 29.32 11.95 36.57
C VAL A 590 29.96 13.13 37.32
N VAL A 591 29.15 13.99 37.93
CA VAL A 591 29.62 15.04 38.84
C VAL A 591 29.29 14.64 40.28
N GLN A 592 30.33 14.35 41.07
CA GLN A 592 30.22 14.26 42.52
C GLN A 592 30.03 15.65 43.11
N ALA A 593 29.09 15.78 44.06
CA ALA A 593 28.99 16.95 44.94
C ALA A 593 29.00 16.49 46.41
N THR A 594 29.75 17.21 47.23
CA THR A 594 30.10 16.86 48.62
C THR A 594 29.02 17.21 49.64
N LEU A 595 29.12 16.61 50.83
CA LEU A 595 28.28 16.92 51.99
C LEU A 595 28.44 18.38 52.45
N ASP A 596 27.35 18.95 52.94
CA ASP A 596 27.34 19.79 54.15
C ASP A 596 25.98 19.65 54.85
N THR A 597 25.98 19.61 56.18
CA THR A 597 24.79 19.63 57.06
C THR A 597 24.69 20.99 57.78
N PRO A 598 23.49 21.46 58.20
CA PRO A 598 23.13 21.23 59.62
C PRO A 598 21.63 21.19 60.00
N SER A 599 21.39 20.64 61.21
CA SER A 599 20.44 21.04 62.27
C SER A 599 18.90 21.07 62.07
N ASP A 600 18.27 20.14 62.80
CA ASP A 600 17.25 20.34 63.86
C ASP A 600 15.76 20.67 63.65
N GLU A 601 14.99 19.92 64.46
CA GLU A 601 13.71 20.22 65.13
C GLU A 601 12.53 20.85 64.36
N SER A 602 11.44 20.08 64.20
CA SER A 602 10.30 20.13 65.16
C SER A 602 9.16 19.17 64.77
N ALA A 603 8.32 18.81 65.74
CA ALA A 603 7.28 17.79 65.59
C ALA A 603 5.86 18.40 65.59
N THR A 604 4.93 17.80 64.83
CA THR A 604 3.51 17.78 65.19
C THR A 604 2.81 16.48 64.75
N LYS A 605 1.79 16.09 65.53
CA LYS A 605 1.06 14.81 65.46
C LYS A 605 -0.19 14.88 64.56
N GLY A 606 -0.68 13.70 64.13
CA GLY A 606 -2.04 13.50 63.60
C GLY A 606 -2.15 12.28 62.69
N THR A 607 -2.09 11.03 63.18
CA THR A 607 -3.26 10.20 63.58
C THR A 607 -4.52 10.36 62.71
N SER A 608 -5.21 9.31 62.26
CA SER A 608 -4.93 7.86 62.15
C SER A 608 -6.14 7.20 61.47
N ASN A 609 -5.93 6.07 60.77
CA ASN A 609 -6.74 4.83 60.81
C ASN A 609 -6.77 4.10 59.44
N ALA A 610 -6.00 3.03 59.36
CA ALA A 610 -6.42 1.83 58.63
C ALA A 610 -7.48 1.06 59.49
N PRO A 611 -8.03 -0.08 59.03
CA PRO A 611 -7.24 -1.31 59.09
C PRO A 611 -7.38 -2.26 57.89
N SER A 612 -6.35 -3.08 57.72
CA SER A 612 -6.34 -4.27 56.87
C SER A 612 -6.69 -5.54 57.69
N ILE A 613 -6.49 -6.72 57.08
CA ILE A 613 -6.32 -8.08 57.65
C ILE A 613 -7.63 -8.90 57.75
N GLN A 614 -7.71 -10.17 57.33
CA GLN A 614 -7.03 -11.10 56.41
C GLN A 614 -8.01 -12.34 56.29
N PRO A 615 -7.67 -13.66 56.26
CA PRO A 615 -8.44 -14.65 55.46
C PRO A 615 -9.11 -15.73 56.34
N ILE A 616 -9.60 -16.84 55.76
CA ILE A 616 -9.41 -18.26 56.20
C ILE A 616 -10.23 -19.23 55.31
N SER A 617 -9.80 -20.50 55.32
CA SER A 617 -10.13 -21.63 54.43
C SER A 617 -11.39 -22.45 54.78
N GLY A 618 -11.81 -23.29 53.82
CA GLY A 618 -13.04 -24.11 53.83
C GLY A 618 -13.14 -25.30 54.79
N VAL A 619 -14.26 -26.04 54.64
CA VAL A 619 -14.60 -27.34 55.25
C VAL A 619 -15.44 -28.14 54.24
N ASP A 620 -15.31 -29.46 54.27
CA ASP A 620 -15.97 -30.44 53.39
C ASP A 620 -17.46 -30.74 53.71
N ASP A 621 -18.08 -31.46 52.75
CA ASP A 621 -18.74 -32.77 52.93
C ASP A 621 -20.25 -32.95 52.60
N ASP A 622 -20.49 -34.16 52.07
CA ASP A 622 -21.70 -34.97 51.99
C ASP A 622 -22.89 -34.74 51.02
N THR A 623 -23.48 -35.88 50.63
CA THR A 623 -24.54 -36.11 49.59
C THR A 623 -25.86 -36.59 50.29
N PRO A 624 -26.90 -37.29 49.71
CA PRO A 624 -27.18 -37.76 48.33
C PRO A 624 -28.67 -37.72 47.83
N ARG A 625 -28.91 -38.34 46.65
CA ARG A 625 -30.18 -38.93 46.10
C ARG A 625 -31.24 -37.98 45.53
N ALA A 626 -31.97 -38.30 44.44
CA ALA A 626 -32.02 -39.47 43.53
C ALA A 626 -32.51 -39.02 42.11
N SER A 627 -32.95 -39.80 41.11
CA SER A 627 -33.27 -41.24 40.90
C SER A 627 -33.50 -41.53 39.38
N HIS A 628 -33.15 -42.74 38.90
CA HIS A 628 -33.66 -43.51 37.72
C HIS A 628 -34.00 -42.81 36.37
N HIS A 629 -33.78 -43.39 35.19
CA HIS A 629 -33.94 -44.80 34.80
C HIS A 629 -33.10 -45.18 33.55
N ASP A 630 -32.84 -46.48 33.38
CA ASP A 630 -32.04 -47.10 32.31
C ASP A 630 -32.83 -47.34 31.00
N GLY A 631 -32.13 -47.67 29.90
CA GLY A 631 -32.75 -48.17 28.67
C GLY A 631 -31.86 -48.11 27.42
N ASP A 632 -30.88 -49.01 27.31
CA ASP A 632 -30.26 -49.35 26.02
C ASP A 632 -31.26 -50.09 25.11
N ASP A 633 -31.09 -49.99 23.79
CA ASP A 633 -31.18 -51.15 22.87
C ASP A 633 -30.69 -50.77 21.45
N GLU A 634 -29.85 -51.63 20.87
CA GLU A 634 -29.41 -51.58 19.47
C GLU A 634 -30.50 -52.10 18.53
N TYR A 635 -30.54 -51.65 17.27
CA TYR A 635 -30.30 -52.50 16.08
C TYR A 635 -30.58 -51.79 14.73
N SER A 636 -29.85 -52.21 13.70
CA SER A 636 -29.91 -51.76 12.30
C SER A 636 -31.18 -52.22 11.56
N PHE A 637 -31.59 -51.48 10.51
CA PHE A 637 -31.86 -52.11 9.20
C PHE A 637 -31.73 -51.12 8.02
N ASP A 638 -31.25 -51.64 6.88
CA ASP A 638 -30.98 -50.91 5.63
C ASP A 638 -32.21 -50.68 4.72
N ASP A 639 -31.98 -49.87 3.68
CA ASP A 639 -32.70 -49.75 2.40
C ASP A 639 -34.19 -49.36 2.37
N PHE A 640 -34.48 -48.27 1.64
CA PHE A 640 -35.24 -48.40 0.38
C PHE A 640 -34.99 -47.24 -0.58
N GLU A 641 -34.97 -47.55 -1.87
CA GLU A 641 -34.70 -46.63 -2.98
C GLU A 641 -35.87 -45.69 -3.36
N GLN A 642 -35.52 -44.70 -4.19
CA GLN A 642 -36.19 -44.30 -5.45
C GLN A 642 -37.34 -43.26 -5.46
N VAL A 643 -37.18 -42.33 -6.43
CA VAL A 643 -38.19 -41.47 -7.10
C VAL A 643 -38.74 -40.32 -6.22
N GLU A 644 -38.76 -39.06 -6.64
CA GLU A 644 -38.84 -38.48 -8.00
C GLU A 644 -37.93 -37.23 -8.19
#